data_AF-A0A1H0W7U1-F1
#
_entry.id   AF-A0A1H0W7U1-F1
#
_cell.length_a   1.000
_cell.length_b   1.000
_cell.length_c   1.000
_cell.angle_alpha   90.00
_cell.angle_beta   90.00
_cell.angle_gamma   90.00
#
_symmetry.space_group_name_H-M   'P 1'
#
loop_
_entity.id
_entity.type
_entity.pdbx_description
1 polymer ?
#
loop_
_entity_poly.entity_id
_entity_poly.type
_entity_poly.pdbx_seq_one_letter_code
_entity_poly.pdbx_strand_id
1 'polypeptide(L)'
;MVSPVALDTLSSRNSRELDYVYRVIADGSCSVLSLDIFDTVLWRRVPQPTDLFNILGERLRDKGYSPSWITNTSFRRIRIEAEEKARRKKQAWGHEVSLFDIWREIPSEFFGESPLEDLVRVEVELEREFTVVDLNVAEVIESADKNGVPIVLVSDTYFAEDQLNYLLDRPELASLHKARIFRSYQHGRDKASGLWETVLEELGHSANQLVHLGDNEKADHEVPSELGIRTLHYRKIDKNFAQVLEREESLAQRYGSLAAGDDPENGDFGLTSLRAKALNMTPDTGSAASAYSWRFGVSVLGPVLTGFAEWVAKQAHEAGTPVVWCPMREGELLSTLVNNAARTRGWNVEAHPVWLSRQVTAIASLDPYDRDSVKDFIRKSYRVTVGQLLGMLNLRAGDVPSLAQELNRLIDSDEIVDRLSKALTETPHLINRLATNVTAMRDRLLRSLRSTGALDASELTLVDLGWGGTIQLQLAQVLRGSQINIRVSGLYLATDHRSTRLLREGLRAQGYLGQAGHPKEVVDSLRRSPEVLEQCTNALCGSLVGFEEDGSPLLGEVSDTESQNGERKAARDGMIAFQRHWNQYVANADGNWPELSDRAREQLATFVVGALLSPTDQEASVFGNWVHDDNFGSEVLTRIVPEDLHSAIPYLSPNDLDDLHMRDAFWPALIAASDKHLGAAVRARASGTISADMFEPAGEPFESRLRFLTGDDKWHDGSRQRVRINHNGLSFARLNFQAHDVRDVSLAIPGRPAIVRVDWIEAKITTEGDPTVRVLRWDQGEDFSGLTFAECEWLGGNMIQFNAPHSAVWLHLATKAGSPLTSAQISIAFAMLPESISGFGHRMTPAPRRVRLAGRAREEFRAHGVSGVAAGAARIAFRRLGGR
;
A
#
# COMPACT_ATOMS: atom_id res chain seq x y z
N MET A 1 29.85 38.31 5.17
CA MET A 1 28.42 38.43 5.48
C MET A 1 27.65 37.72 4.37
N VAL A 2 27.34 36.45 4.60
CA VAL A 2 26.60 35.61 3.64
C VAL A 2 25.10 35.92 3.81
N SER A 3 24.40 36.12 2.69
CA SER A 3 22.98 36.45 2.67
C SER A 3 22.14 35.31 3.27
N PRO A 4 21.11 35.58 4.11
CA PRO A 4 20.26 34.54 4.72
C PRO A 4 19.57 33.62 3.71
N VAL A 5 19.38 34.08 2.47
CA VAL A 5 18.74 33.33 1.39
C VAL A 5 19.62 32.19 0.84
N ALA A 6 20.95 32.27 0.99
CA ALA A 6 21.87 31.23 0.53
C ALA A 6 21.94 30.03 1.49
N LEU A 7 21.68 30.24 2.79
CA LEU A 7 21.67 29.18 3.79
C LEU A 7 20.38 28.34 3.75
N ASP A 8 19.22 28.94 3.46
CA ASP A 8 17.95 28.20 3.30
C ASP A 8 17.90 27.38 2.00
N THR A 9 18.64 27.78 0.96
CA THR A 9 18.73 27.03 -0.30
C THR A 9 19.73 25.87 -0.23
N LEU A 10 20.77 25.95 0.62
CA LEU A 10 21.68 24.84 0.93
C LEU A 10 21.02 23.80 1.87
N SER A 11 20.24 24.27 2.85
CA SER A 11 19.51 23.44 3.83
C SER A 11 18.51 22.45 3.20
N SER A 12 17.95 22.77 2.03
CA SER A 12 16.98 21.92 1.34
C SER A 12 17.58 20.94 0.31
N ARG A 13 18.91 20.98 0.13
CA ARG A 13 19.65 20.18 -0.88
C ARG A 13 20.56 19.12 -0.29
N ASN A 14 21.12 19.35 0.90
CA ASN A 14 22.11 18.45 1.48
C ASN A 14 21.49 17.45 2.47
N SER A 15 22.02 16.22 2.49
CA SER A 15 21.75 15.31 3.61
C SER A 15 22.37 15.88 4.87
N ARG A 16 21.67 15.77 6.01
CA ARG A 16 22.18 16.21 7.34
C ARG A 16 23.55 15.63 7.68
N GLU A 17 23.86 14.47 7.11
CA GLU A 17 25.14 13.78 7.28
C GLU A 17 26.28 14.59 6.64
N LEU A 18 26.12 15.06 5.40
CA LEU A 18 27.17 15.81 4.68
C LEU A 18 27.39 17.22 5.23
N ASP A 19 26.43 17.80 5.97
CA ASP A 19 26.57 19.11 6.62
C ASP A 19 27.78 19.18 7.58
N TYR A 20 28.17 18.05 8.18
CA TYR A 20 29.41 17.99 8.96
C TYR A 20 30.63 18.23 8.07
N VAL A 21 30.72 17.55 6.93
CA VAL A 21 31.85 17.64 5.99
C VAL A 21 31.95 19.06 5.41
N TYR A 22 30.83 19.66 5.02
CA TYR A 22 30.81 21.05 4.57
C TYR A 22 31.33 22.02 5.62
N ARG A 23 30.93 21.85 6.89
CA ARG A 23 31.39 22.72 7.99
C ARG A 23 32.90 22.63 8.21
N VAL A 24 33.45 21.41 8.28
CA VAL A 24 34.89 21.23 8.53
C VAL A 24 35.77 21.65 7.36
N ILE A 25 35.24 21.63 6.13
CA ILE A 25 35.91 22.22 4.96
C ILE A 25 35.89 23.75 5.07
N ALA A 26 34.72 24.34 5.33
CA ALA A 26 34.53 25.78 5.33
C ALA A 26 35.23 26.50 6.50
N ASP A 27 35.37 25.87 7.66
CA ASP A 27 36.08 26.43 8.81
C ASP A 27 37.60 26.17 8.79
N GLY A 28 38.10 25.46 7.77
CA GLY A 28 39.52 25.14 7.58
C GLY A 28 40.04 24.07 8.55
N SER A 29 39.18 23.40 9.31
CA SER A 29 39.59 22.32 10.20
C SER A 29 39.93 21.03 9.46
N CYS A 30 39.46 20.83 8.22
CA CYS A 30 39.83 19.74 7.32
C CYS A 30 41.08 20.10 6.50
N SER A 31 42.18 19.37 6.70
CA SER A 31 43.41 19.59 5.93
C SER A 31 43.52 18.67 4.72
N VAL A 32 42.88 17.49 4.75
CA VAL A 32 42.78 16.55 3.62
C VAL A 32 41.42 15.88 3.68
N LEU A 33 40.71 15.85 2.55
CA LEU A 33 39.49 15.09 2.37
C LEU A 33 39.82 13.75 1.72
N SER A 34 39.56 12.65 2.41
CA SER A 34 39.67 11.30 1.83
C SER A 34 38.29 10.73 1.52
N LEU A 35 38.12 10.12 0.35
CA LEU A 35 36.84 9.58 -0.09
C LEU A 35 37.00 8.12 -0.52
N ASP A 36 36.02 7.28 -0.20
CA ASP A 36 35.88 6.01 -0.91
C ASP A 36 35.31 6.23 -2.32
N ILE A 37 35.58 5.30 -3.24
CA ILE A 37 35.14 5.40 -4.63
C ILE A 37 33.73 4.81 -4.81
N PHE A 38 33.50 3.57 -4.40
CA PHE A 38 32.30 2.82 -4.77
C PHE A 38 31.25 2.88 -3.67
N ASP A 39 29.98 2.99 -4.05
CA ASP A 39 28.86 3.27 -3.14
C ASP A 39 29.00 4.58 -2.32
N THR A 40 30.05 5.37 -2.58
CA THR A 40 30.31 6.71 -2.03
C THR A 40 30.35 7.79 -3.11
N VAL A 41 31.43 7.87 -3.92
CA VAL A 41 31.54 8.84 -5.03
C VAL A 41 30.75 8.37 -6.25
N LEU A 42 30.83 7.07 -6.55
CA LEU A 42 30.08 6.40 -7.61
C LEU A 42 29.13 5.39 -6.98
N TRP A 43 27.87 5.37 -7.39
CA TRP A 43 26.90 4.34 -7.00
C TRP A 43 26.37 3.61 -8.23
N ARG A 44 25.79 2.42 -8.06
CA ARG A 44 25.37 1.58 -9.18
C ARG A 44 23.86 1.56 -9.36
N ARG A 45 23.40 1.48 -10.61
CA ARG A 45 22.01 1.21 -11.01
C ARG A 45 21.62 -0.27 -10.86
N VAL A 46 22.13 -0.91 -9.81
CA VAL A 46 21.76 -2.27 -9.40
C VAL A 46 21.74 -2.32 -7.86
N PRO A 47 20.94 -3.22 -7.24
CA PRO A 47 20.83 -3.29 -5.79
C PRO A 47 22.17 -3.66 -5.12
N GLN A 48 22.84 -4.71 -5.63
CA GLN A 48 24.15 -5.15 -5.17
C GLN A 48 25.18 -5.12 -6.31
N PRO A 49 26.47 -4.85 -6.03
CA PRO A 49 27.51 -4.85 -7.07
C PRO A 49 27.61 -6.18 -7.83
N THR A 50 27.37 -7.30 -7.16
CA THR A 50 27.40 -8.65 -7.75
C THR A 50 26.27 -8.91 -8.73
N ASP A 51 25.19 -8.11 -8.72
CA ASP A 51 24.09 -8.24 -9.67
C ASP A 51 24.50 -7.79 -11.08
N LEU A 52 25.50 -6.89 -11.18
CA LEU A 52 26.10 -6.50 -12.45
C LEU A 52 26.70 -7.69 -13.21
N PHE A 53 27.12 -8.75 -12.51
CA PHE A 53 27.67 -9.94 -13.15
C PHE A 53 26.62 -10.75 -13.92
N ASN A 54 25.32 -10.65 -13.59
CA ASN A 54 24.28 -11.23 -14.43
C ASN A 54 24.25 -10.55 -15.80
N ILE A 55 24.29 -9.21 -15.79
CA ILE A 55 24.28 -8.36 -17.00
C ILE A 55 25.58 -8.56 -17.79
N LEU A 56 26.72 -8.70 -17.12
CA LEU A 56 28.00 -9.03 -17.74
C LEU A 56 27.94 -10.36 -18.50
N GLY A 57 27.35 -11.40 -17.89
CA GLY A 57 27.18 -12.70 -18.55
C GLY A 57 26.36 -12.59 -19.84
N GLU A 58 25.34 -11.75 -19.86
CA GLU A 58 24.53 -11.46 -21.04
C GLU A 58 25.32 -10.70 -22.11
N ARG A 59 26.00 -9.62 -21.71
CA ARG A 59 26.84 -8.79 -22.59
C ARG A 59 27.91 -9.60 -23.32
N LEU A 60 28.53 -10.54 -22.61
CA LEU A 60 29.53 -11.45 -23.16
C LEU A 60 28.92 -12.45 -24.14
N ARG A 61 27.73 -12.99 -23.87
CA ARG A 61 27.03 -13.87 -24.82
C ARG A 61 26.63 -13.13 -26.08
N ASP A 62 26.08 -11.91 -25.95
CA ASP A 62 25.65 -11.11 -27.10
C ASP A 62 26.82 -10.72 -28.01
N LYS A 63 28.00 -10.49 -27.42
CA LYS A 63 29.26 -10.28 -28.16
C LYS A 63 29.88 -11.57 -28.71
N GLY A 64 29.31 -12.74 -28.41
CA GLY A 64 29.84 -14.04 -28.84
C GLY A 64 31.06 -14.53 -28.06
N TYR A 65 31.38 -13.88 -26.93
CA TYR A 65 32.50 -14.26 -26.06
C TYR A 65 32.16 -15.38 -25.09
N SER A 66 30.88 -15.64 -24.81
CA SER A 66 30.45 -16.71 -23.92
C SER A 66 29.49 -17.66 -24.64
N PRO A 67 29.59 -19.00 -24.46
CA PRO A 67 28.72 -19.95 -25.12
C PRO A 67 27.27 -19.83 -24.64
N SER A 68 26.33 -20.12 -25.54
CA SER A 68 24.88 -19.95 -25.30
C SER A 68 24.32 -20.81 -24.17
N TRP A 69 25.02 -21.86 -23.74
CA TRP A 69 24.60 -22.74 -22.65
C TRP A 69 24.95 -22.22 -21.26
N ILE A 70 25.83 -21.22 -21.14
CA ILE A 70 26.12 -20.55 -19.86
C ILE A 70 25.06 -19.49 -19.59
N THR A 71 24.20 -19.73 -18.61
CA THR A 71 23.17 -18.77 -18.20
C THR A 71 23.79 -17.58 -17.45
N ASN A 72 23.08 -16.45 -17.39
CA ASN A 72 23.50 -15.25 -16.61
C ASN A 72 23.82 -15.61 -15.16
N THR A 73 22.92 -16.38 -14.53
CA THR A 73 23.06 -16.82 -13.14
C THR A 73 24.28 -17.72 -12.93
N SER A 74 24.55 -18.63 -13.86
CA SER A 74 25.75 -19.48 -13.81
C SER A 74 27.03 -18.66 -13.96
N PHE A 75 27.04 -17.68 -14.89
CA PHE A 75 28.18 -16.80 -15.08
C PHE A 75 28.45 -15.94 -13.83
N ARG A 76 27.42 -15.32 -13.23
CA ARG A 76 27.54 -14.56 -11.97
C ARG A 76 28.23 -15.38 -10.88
N ARG A 77 27.83 -16.64 -10.70
CA ARG A 77 28.47 -17.54 -9.71
C ARG A 77 29.94 -17.80 -10.04
N ILE A 78 30.26 -18.13 -11.29
CA ILE A 78 31.64 -18.36 -11.74
C ILE A 78 32.51 -17.13 -11.48
N ARG A 79 32.00 -15.93 -11.78
CA ARG A 79 32.75 -14.67 -11.60
C ARG A 79 33.02 -14.36 -10.13
N ILE A 80 32.07 -14.66 -9.22
CA ILE A 80 32.25 -14.52 -7.77
C ILE A 80 33.29 -15.54 -7.25
N GLU A 81 33.14 -16.82 -7.62
CA GLU A 81 34.07 -17.88 -7.19
C GLU A 81 35.50 -17.65 -7.72
N ALA A 82 35.63 -17.07 -8.92
CA ALA A 82 36.92 -16.72 -9.50
C ALA A 82 37.65 -15.67 -8.66
N GLU A 83 36.94 -14.66 -8.15
CA GLU A 83 37.52 -13.66 -7.25
C GLU A 83 37.98 -14.29 -5.93
N GLU A 84 37.12 -15.09 -5.30
CA GLU A 84 37.46 -15.79 -4.05
C GLU A 84 38.69 -16.68 -4.22
N LYS A 85 38.78 -17.38 -5.35
CA LYS A 85 39.91 -18.27 -5.68
C LYS A 85 41.19 -17.48 -5.94
N ALA A 86 41.11 -16.36 -6.65
CA ALA A 86 42.24 -15.47 -6.88
C ALA A 86 42.79 -14.92 -5.55
N ARG A 87 41.90 -14.43 -4.68
CA ARG A 87 42.26 -13.91 -3.34
C ARG A 87 42.89 -14.99 -2.46
N ARG A 88 42.38 -16.22 -2.52
CA ARG A 88 42.94 -17.37 -1.77
C ARG A 88 44.34 -17.76 -2.26
N LYS A 89 44.63 -17.70 -3.56
CA LYS A 89 45.96 -18.03 -4.10
C LYS A 89 47.04 -17.02 -3.70
N LYS A 90 46.69 -15.74 -3.53
CA LYS A 90 47.64 -14.68 -3.19
C LYS A 90 47.91 -14.50 -1.69
N GLN A 91 47.34 -15.31 -0.81
CA GLN A 91 47.51 -15.24 0.66
C GLN A 91 48.98 -15.05 1.15
N ALA A 92 49.99 -15.50 0.40
CA ALA A 92 51.40 -15.32 0.73
C ALA A 92 51.98 -13.91 0.44
N TRP A 93 51.28 -13.06 -0.33
CA TRP A 93 51.76 -11.76 -0.83
C TRP A 93 50.74 -10.60 -0.65
N GLY A 94 49.64 -10.85 0.07
CA GLY A 94 48.51 -9.92 0.26
C GLY A 94 47.20 -10.51 -0.27
N HIS A 95 46.06 -10.13 0.31
CA HIS A 95 44.73 -10.65 -0.10
C HIS A 95 44.17 -10.00 -1.37
N GLU A 96 44.90 -9.05 -1.95
CA GLU A 96 44.41 -8.19 -3.01
C GLU A 96 44.80 -8.67 -4.41
N VAL A 97 43.85 -8.58 -5.34
CA VAL A 97 43.93 -9.16 -6.69
C VAL A 97 43.61 -8.10 -7.74
N SER A 98 44.18 -8.21 -8.94
CA SER A 98 43.76 -7.39 -10.08
C SER A 98 42.59 -8.05 -10.81
N LEU A 99 41.86 -7.27 -11.60
CA LEU A 99 40.83 -7.80 -12.48
C LEU A 99 41.36 -8.90 -13.44
N PHE A 100 42.60 -8.75 -13.92
CA PHE A 100 43.27 -9.77 -14.74
C PHE A 100 43.53 -11.07 -13.97
N ASP A 101 43.89 -11.00 -12.69
CA ASP A 101 44.07 -12.19 -11.86
C ASP A 101 42.76 -12.95 -11.69
N ILE A 102 41.65 -12.22 -11.53
CA ILE A 102 40.32 -12.82 -11.40
C ILE A 102 39.91 -13.51 -12.70
N TRP A 103 40.02 -12.83 -13.84
CA TRP A 103 39.66 -13.42 -15.13
C TRP A 103 40.51 -14.65 -15.50
N ARG A 104 41.79 -14.70 -15.06
CA ARG A 104 42.66 -15.88 -15.23
C ARG A 104 42.20 -17.12 -14.44
N GLU A 105 41.37 -16.95 -13.42
CA GLU A 105 40.82 -18.08 -12.66
C GLU A 105 39.63 -18.75 -13.36
N ILE A 106 39.06 -18.11 -14.39
CA ILE A 106 37.99 -18.66 -15.21
C ILE A 106 38.61 -19.43 -16.39
N PRO A 107 38.18 -20.67 -16.68
CA PRO A 107 38.73 -21.47 -17.79
C PRO A 107 38.64 -20.75 -19.13
N SER A 108 39.76 -20.68 -19.87
CA SER A 108 39.82 -19.98 -21.16
C SER A 108 38.97 -20.65 -22.23
N GLU A 109 38.70 -21.95 -22.09
CA GLU A 109 37.82 -22.72 -22.95
C GLU A 109 36.38 -22.20 -22.97
N PHE A 110 35.97 -21.46 -21.93
CA PHE A 110 34.65 -20.81 -21.89
C PHE A 110 34.56 -19.58 -22.77
N PHE A 111 35.70 -19.00 -23.19
CA PHE A 111 35.73 -17.74 -23.93
C PHE A 111 36.25 -17.88 -25.37
N GLY A 112 36.48 -19.11 -25.83
CA GLY A 112 36.99 -19.39 -27.17
C GLY A 112 38.35 -18.74 -27.41
N GLU A 113 38.51 -18.06 -28.54
CA GLU A 113 39.73 -17.32 -28.90
C GLU A 113 39.72 -15.85 -28.41
N SER A 114 38.77 -15.47 -27.54
CA SER A 114 38.64 -14.09 -27.08
C SER A 114 39.86 -13.69 -26.21
N PRO A 115 40.56 -12.59 -26.54
CA PRO A 115 41.65 -12.08 -25.71
C PRO A 115 41.18 -11.75 -24.29
N LEU A 116 42.04 -12.01 -23.30
CA LEU A 116 41.77 -11.69 -21.89
C LEU A 116 41.50 -10.19 -21.69
N GLU A 117 42.21 -9.35 -22.44
CA GLU A 117 42.07 -7.89 -22.44
C GLU A 117 40.68 -7.45 -22.91
N ASP A 118 40.06 -8.19 -23.83
CA ASP A 118 38.71 -7.89 -24.33
C ASP A 118 37.66 -8.20 -23.26
N LEU A 119 37.81 -9.32 -22.54
CA LEU A 119 36.93 -9.71 -21.44
C LEU A 119 36.98 -8.68 -20.29
N VAL A 120 38.20 -8.29 -19.89
CA VAL A 120 38.44 -7.24 -18.89
C VAL A 120 37.84 -5.91 -19.35
N ARG A 121 38.03 -5.54 -20.62
CA ARG A 121 37.49 -4.30 -21.17
C ARG A 121 35.96 -4.28 -21.12
N VAL A 122 35.29 -5.39 -21.47
CA VAL A 122 33.82 -5.47 -21.39
C VAL A 122 33.32 -5.27 -19.95
N GLU A 123 33.99 -5.84 -18.95
CA GLU A 123 33.62 -5.63 -17.54
C GLU A 123 33.82 -4.16 -17.10
N VAL A 124 34.93 -3.53 -17.48
CA VAL A 124 35.19 -2.11 -17.17
C VAL A 124 34.22 -1.16 -17.89
N GLU A 125 33.89 -1.43 -19.15
CA GLU A 125 32.88 -0.67 -19.91
C GLU A 125 31.51 -0.77 -19.25
N LEU A 126 31.11 -1.98 -18.84
CA LEU A 126 29.86 -2.22 -18.14
C LEU A 126 29.83 -1.52 -16.77
N GLU A 127 30.93 -1.55 -16.02
CA GLU A 127 31.06 -0.81 -14.76
C GLU A 127 30.84 0.69 -14.99
N ARG A 128 31.43 1.28 -16.04
CA ARG A 128 31.22 2.70 -16.37
C ARG A 128 29.76 3.00 -16.72
N GLU A 129 29.10 2.12 -17.45
CA GLU A 129 27.71 2.29 -17.86
C GLU A 129 26.75 2.27 -16.67
N PHE A 130 27.00 1.41 -15.67
CA PHE A 130 26.11 1.22 -14.54
C PHE A 130 26.46 2.08 -13.32
N THR A 131 27.67 2.63 -13.27
CA THR A 131 28.07 3.60 -12.24
C THR A 131 27.58 5.01 -12.58
N VAL A 132 27.05 5.67 -11.56
CA VAL A 132 26.49 7.02 -11.60
C VAL A 132 27.18 7.83 -10.51
N VAL A 133 27.50 9.09 -10.80
CA VAL A 133 28.10 10.01 -9.82
C VAL A 133 27.07 10.33 -8.73
N ASP A 134 27.47 10.26 -7.45
CA ASP A 134 26.66 10.84 -6.40
C ASP A 134 26.75 12.37 -6.46
N LEU A 135 25.66 13.02 -6.86
CA LEU A 135 25.62 14.47 -7.05
C LEU A 135 25.85 15.24 -5.74
N ASN A 136 25.46 14.71 -4.58
CA ASN A 136 25.68 15.39 -3.31
C ASN A 136 27.17 15.29 -2.90
N VAL A 137 27.81 14.15 -3.15
CA VAL A 137 29.25 13.98 -2.90
C VAL A 137 30.08 14.79 -3.91
N ALA A 138 29.64 14.91 -5.16
CA ALA A 138 30.26 15.78 -6.16
C ALA A 138 30.25 17.26 -5.70
N GLU A 139 29.17 17.74 -5.10
CA GLU A 139 29.12 19.09 -4.51
C GLU A 139 30.12 19.25 -3.33
N VAL A 140 30.32 18.22 -2.51
CA VAL A 140 31.33 18.21 -1.44
C VAL A 140 32.75 18.26 -2.02
N ILE A 141 33.03 17.46 -3.06
CA ILE A 141 34.30 17.45 -3.79
C ILE A 141 34.60 18.84 -4.37
N GLU A 142 33.62 19.46 -5.04
CA GLU A 142 33.77 20.79 -5.62
C GLU A 142 34.02 21.86 -4.52
N SER A 143 33.34 21.74 -3.38
CA SER A 143 33.55 22.61 -2.22
C SER A 143 34.96 22.47 -1.64
N ALA A 144 35.48 21.24 -1.53
CA ALA A 144 36.85 21.00 -1.05
C ALA A 144 37.90 21.65 -1.96
N ASP A 145 37.79 21.45 -3.28
CA ASP A 145 38.68 22.04 -4.28
C ASP A 145 38.64 23.57 -4.27
N LYS A 146 37.44 24.17 -4.18
CA LYS A 146 37.26 25.64 -4.04
C LYS A 146 37.91 26.22 -2.78
N ASN A 147 37.97 25.44 -1.70
CA ASN A 147 38.62 25.86 -0.45
C ASN A 147 40.12 25.46 -0.40
N GLY A 148 40.66 24.89 -1.47
CA GLY A 148 42.06 24.48 -1.54
C GLY A 148 42.40 23.30 -0.63
N VAL A 149 41.40 22.51 -0.22
CA VAL A 149 41.59 21.29 0.56
C VAL A 149 41.97 20.16 -0.40
N PRO A 150 43.17 19.56 -0.27
CA PRO A 150 43.57 18.40 -1.07
C PRO A 150 42.60 17.22 -0.91
N ILE A 151 42.30 16.57 -2.03
CA ILE A 151 41.40 15.42 -2.10
C ILE A 151 42.19 14.17 -2.43
N VAL A 152 41.92 13.07 -1.73
CA VAL A 152 42.48 11.74 -2.00
C VAL A 152 41.37 10.70 -2.07
N LEU A 153 41.58 9.70 -2.91
CA LEU A 153 40.68 8.55 -3.01
C LEU A 153 41.34 7.34 -2.33
N VAL A 154 40.62 6.65 -1.46
CA VAL A 154 41.09 5.46 -0.76
C VAL A 154 40.04 4.39 -0.98
N SER A 155 40.37 3.31 -1.69
CA SER A 155 39.38 2.28 -2.03
C SER A 155 39.97 0.88 -2.09
N ASP A 156 39.19 -0.09 -1.59
CA ASP A 156 39.47 -1.51 -1.72
C ASP A 156 38.96 -1.99 -3.08
N THR A 157 39.86 -2.14 -4.04
CA THR A 157 39.49 -2.34 -5.45
C THR A 157 40.50 -3.19 -6.22
N TYR A 158 39.98 -4.03 -7.11
CA TYR A 158 40.74 -4.79 -8.08
C TYR A 158 41.03 -4.03 -9.40
N PHE A 159 40.51 -2.80 -9.54
CA PHE A 159 40.72 -1.97 -10.72
C PHE A 159 42.11 -1.32 -10.74
N ALA A 160 42.74 -1.34 -11.92
CA ALA A 160 43.99 -0.65 -12.18
C ALA A 160 43.80 0.87 -12.32
N GLU A 161 44.89 1.62 -12.44
CA GLU A 161 44.87 3.10 -12.38
C GLU A 161 44.19 3.71 -13.59
N ASP A 162 44.54 3.20 -14.75
CA ASP A 162 43.94 3.51 -16.04
C ASP A 162 42.45 3.19 -16.04
N GLN A 163 42.05 2.07 -15.44
CA GLN A 163 40.64 1.67 -15.31
C GLN A 163 39.87 2.62 -14.38
N LEU A 164 40.41 2.97 -13.21
CA LEU A 164 39.77 3.92 -12.29
C LEU A 164 39.69 5.33 -12.88
N ASN A 165 40.76 5.80 -13.54
CA ASN A 165 40.76 7.06 -14.27
C ASN A 165 39.65 7.07 -15.34
N TYR A 166 39.50 5.96 -16.08
CA TYR A 166 38.41 5.81 -17.03
C TYR A 166 37.03 5.80 -16.36
N LEU A 167 36.84 5.21 -15.17
CA LEU A 167 35.55 5.24 -14.48
C LEU A 167 35.19 6.64 -13.94
N LEU A 168 36.19 7.34 -13.40
CA LEU A 168 36.07 8.65 -12.75
C LEU A 168 36.10 9.84 -13.72
N ASP A 169 36.49 9.64 -14.98
CA ASP A 169 36.47 10.68 -16.01
C ASP A 169 35.03 11.09 -16.35
N ARG A 170 34.50 12.03 -15.57
CA ARG A 170 33.12 12.51 -15.58
C ARG A 170 33.12 14.04 -15.38
N PRO A 171 32.26 14.79 -16.09
CA PRO A 171 32.17 16.25 -15.92
C PRO A 171 31.94 16.69 -14.47
N GLU A 172 31.11 15.96 -13.74
CA GLU A 172 30.74 16.22 -12.34
C GLU A 172 31.91 16.00 -11.37
N LEU A 173 32.92 15.23 -11.78
CA LEU A 173 34.09 14.86 -10.98
C LEU A 173 35.37 15.55 -11.45
N ALA A 174 35.29 16.63 -12.24
CA ALA A 174 36.46 17.33 -12.77
C ALA A 174 37.49 17.75 -11.70
N SER A 175 37.03 18.09 -10.48
CA SER A 175 37.90 18.42 -9.35
C SER A 175 38.73 17.23 -8.82
N LEU A 176 38.44 16.00 -9.24
CA LEU A 176 39.24 14.81 -8.90
C LEU A 176 40.41 14.54 -9.84
N HIS A 177 40.59 15.27 -10.95
CA HIS A 177 41.67 15.00 -11.92
C HIS A 177 43.09 15.02 -11.32
N LYS A 178 43.29 15.70 -10.18
CA LYS A 178 44.57 15.78 -9.46
C LYS A 178 44.61 14.93 -8.19
N ALA A 179 43.53 14.22 -7.85
CA ALA A 179 43.43 13.43 -6.64
C ALA A 179 44.38 12.23 -6.72
N ARG A 180 45.13 11.97 -5.65
CA ARG A 180 45.90 10.73 -5.52
C ARG A 180 44.96 9.58 -5.16
N ILE A 181 45.18 8.42 -5.76
CA ILE A 181 44.34 7.22 -5.55
C ILE A 181 45.15 6.13 -4.84
N PHE A 182 44.77 5.81 -3.61
CA PHE A 182 45.30 4.73 -2.81
C PHE A 182 44.44 3.48 -3.00
N ARG A 183 45.04 2.42 -3.54
CA ARG A 183 44.35 1.19 -3.95
C ARG A 183 44.87 0.01 -3.18
N SER A 184 43.96 -0.79 -2.62
CA SER A 184 44.31 -1.99 -1.87
C SER A 184 45.21 -2.94 -2.66
N TYR A 185 44.91 -3.20 -3.94
CA TYR A 185 45.71 -4.05 -4.82
C TYR A 185 47.16 -3.60 -5.01
N GLN A 186 47.40 -2.29 -5.09
CA GLN A 186 48.76 -1.78 -5.28
C GLN A 186 49.61 -1.93 -4.01
N HIS A 187 48.99 -1.75 -2.84
CA HIS A 187 49.68 -1.78 -1.55
C HIS A 187 49.64 -3.17 -0.87
N GLY A 188 48.88 -4.12 -1.43
CA GLY A 188 48.74 -5.49 -0.94
C GLY A 188 47.98 -5.61 0.39
N ARG A 189 47.30 -4.53 0.82
CA ARG A 189 46.55 -4.42 2.07
C ARG A 189 45.24 -3.71 1.81
N ASP A 190 44.17 -4.24 2.39
CA ASP A 190 42.87 -3.57 2.39
C ASP A 190 42.81 -2.49 3.49
N LYS A 191 41.77 -1.64 3.46
CA LYS A 191 41.52 -0.62 4.48
C LYS A 191 41.47 -1.18 5.89
N ALA A 192 40.90 -2.37 6.06
CA ALA A 192 40.73 -2.98 7.38
C ALA A 192 42.01 -3.63 7.95
N SER A 193 43.03 -3.87 7.12
CA SER A 193 44.26 -4.60 7.49
C SER A 193 45.56 -3.82 7.34
N GLY A 194 45.55 -2.62 6.75
CA GLY A 194 46.68 -1.70 6.89
C GLY A 194 46.87 -0.62 5.83
N LEU A 195 45.89 -0.36 4.95
CA LEU A 195 46.01 0.68 3.93
C LEU A 195 46.05 2.09 4.53
N TRP A 196 45.35 2.34 5.65
CA TRP A 196 45.27 3.64 6.30
C TRP A 196 46.62 4.13 6.83
N GLU A 197 47.47 3.24 7.34
CA GLU A 197 48.83 3.54 7.77
C GLU A 197 49.69 4.03 6.60
N THR A 198 49.58 3.37 5.44
CA THR A 198 50.28 3.81 4.22
C THR A 198 49.76 5.18 3.75
N VAL A 199 48.45 5.42 3.81
CA VAL A 199 47.85 6.71 3.48
C VAL A 199 48.43 7.82 4.37
N LEU A 200 48.49 7.61 5.69
CA LEU A 200 49.03 8.60 6.63
C LEU A 200 50.53 8.85 6.41
N GLU A 201 51.31 7.79 6.21
CA GLU A 201 52.75 7.88 5.93
C GLU A 201 53.05 8.67 4.65
N GLU A 202 52.32 8.39 3.56
CA GLU A 202 52.54 9.02 2.25
C GLU A 202 51.97 10.44 2.14
N LEU A 203 50.98 10.79 2.96
CA LEU A 203 50.42 12.15 3.03
C LEU A 203 51.19 13.05 4.00
N GLY A 204 51.88 12.48 4.99
CA GLY A 204 52.66 13.26 5.97
C GLY A 204 51.78 14.11 6.91
N HIS A 205 50.50 13.78 7.03
CA HIS A 205 49.52 14.46 7.89
C HIS A 205 49.21 13.64 9.14
N SER A 206 48.86 14.29 10.24
CA SER A 206 48.36 13.58 11.43
C SER A 206 46.93 13.10 11.19
N ALA A 207 46.58 11.94 11.74
CA ALA A 207 45.27 11.31 11.48
C ALA A 207 44.07 12.24 11.70
N ASN A 208 44.09 13.04 12.78
CA ASN A 208 43.02 13.99 13.10
C ASN A 208 42.83 15.13 12.08
N GLN A 209 43.79 15.37 11.19
CA GLN A 209 43.70 16.37 10.13
C GLN A 209 42.90 15.88 8.92
N LEU A 210 42.78 14.56 8.75
CA LEU A 210 42.00 13.94 7.69
C LEU A 210 40.53 13.89 8.09
N VAL A 211 39.65 14.09 7.11
CA VAL A 211 38.23 13.74 7.19
C VAL A 211 37.95 12.72 6.11
N HIS A 212 37.48 11.54 6.49
CA HIS A 212 37.13 10.47 5.57
C HIS A 212 35.61 10.31 5.41
N LEU A 213 35.16 10.17 4.17
CA LEU A 213 33.79 9.79 3.80
C LEU A 213 33.81 8.44 3.09
N GLY A 214 33.05 7.47 3.59
CA GLY A 214 32.90 6.14 2.96
C GLY A 214 31.69 5.38 3.48
N ASP A 215 31.25 4.35 2.76
CA ASP A 215 29.99 3.64 3.01
C ASP A 215 30.14 2.42 3.94
N ASN A 216 31.35 1.90 4.10
CA ASN A 216 31.59 0.69 4.87
C ASN A 216 31.83 0.99 6.35
N GLU A 217 30.95 0.47 7.22
CA GLU A 217 31.03 0.71 8.67
C GLU A 217 32.40 0.31 9.25
N LYS A 218 32.99 -0.79 8.79
CA LYS A 218 34.28 -1.26 9.31
C LYS A 218 35.48 -0.60 8.62
N ALA A 219 35.52 -0.66 7.29
CA ALA A 219 36.67 -0.24 6.49
C ALA A 219 36.82 1.29 6.40
N ASP A 220 35.71 2.04 6.44
CA ASP A 220 35.68 3.50 6.27
C ASP A 220 35.34 4.26 7.55
N HIS A 221 34.79 3.60 8.56
CA HIS A 221 34.44 4.25 9.82
C HIS A 221 35.23 3.69 11.02
N GLU A 222 35.04 2.44 11.42
CA GLU A 222 35.65 1.88 12.64
C GLU A 222 37.20 1.94 12.60
N VAL A 223 37.83 1.30 11.62
CA VAL A 223 39.30 1.19 11.53
C VAL A 223 40.01 2.54 11.41
N PRO A 224 39.63 3.44 10.47
CA PRO A 224 40.24 4.76 10.40
C PRO A 224 39.98 5.60 11.66
N SER A 225 38.82 5.47 12.31
CA SER A 225 38.54 6.19 13.56
C SER A 225 39.44 5.73 14.72
N GLU A 226 39.75 4.44 14.81
CA GLU A 226 40.71 3.90 15.79
C GLU A 226 42.12 4.47 15.61
N LEU A 227 42.51 4.80 14.38
CA LEU A 227 43.76 5.48 14.04
C LEU A 227 43.72 7.00 14.31
N GLY A 228 42.56 7.54 14.70
CA GLY A 228 42.34 8.96 14.98
C GLY A 228 41.93 9.80 13.78
N ILE A 229 41.58 9.19 12.65
CA ILE A 229 41.01 9.88 11.48
C ILE A 229 39.58 10.29 11.82
N ARG A 230 39.17 11.51 11.44
CA ARG A 230 37.77 11.92 11.56
C ARG A 230 36.98 11.27 10.43
N THR A 231 35.88 10.61 10.72
CA THR A 231 35.14 9.82 9.73
C THR A 231 33.67 10.23 9.71
N LEU A 232 33.05 10.13 8.54
CA LEU A 232 31.60 10.16 8.36
C LEU A 232 31.19 8.89 7.64
N HIS A 233 30.43 8.03 8.32
CA HIS A 233 29.85 6.84 7.72
C HIS A 233 28.69 7.23 6.81
N TYR A 234 28.89 7.09 5.50
CA TYR A 234 27.89 7.41 4.48
C TYR A 234 26.97 6.22 4.24
N ARG A 235 25.97 6.07 5.11
CA ARG A 235 25.16 4.86 5.16
C ARG A 235 24.29 4.70 3.92
N LYS A 236 24.49 3.60 3.18
CA LYS A 236 23.64 3.25 2.01
C LYS A 236 22.23 2.80 2.41
N ILE A 237 22.08 1.87 3.34
CA ILE A 237 20.76 1.28 3.70
C ILE A 237 20.56 1.27 5.20
N ASP A 238 19.46 1.88 5.67
CA ASP A 238 19.04 1.80 7.07
C ASP A 238 18.22 0.54 7.39
N LYS A 239 18.08 0.23 8.69
CA LYS A 239 17.40 -0.99 9.16
C LYS A 239 15.93 -1.06 8.71
N ASN A 240 15.24 0.07 8.66
CA ASN A 240 13.83 0.12 8.26
C ASN A 240 13.70 -0.08 6.75
N PHE A 241 14.62 0.49 5.97
CA PHE A 241 14.62 0.30 4.52
C PHE A 241 15.04 -1.12 4.13
N ALA A 242 15.95 -1.76 4.87
CA ALA A 242 16.31 -3.16 4.65
C ALA A 242 15.09 -4.10 4.73
N GLN A 243 14.17 -3.87 5.67
CA GLN A 243 12.93 -4.66 5.77
C GLN A 243 12.00 -4.47 4.55
N VAL A 244 11.97 -3.25 4.00
CA VAL A 244 11.22 -2.95 2.77
C VAL A 244 11.82 -3.70 1.57
N LEU A 245 13.16 -3.74 1.46
CA LEU A 245 13.86 -4.47 0.41
C LEU A 245 13.68 -5.99 0.53
N GLU A 246 13.78 -6.56 1.74
CA GLU A 246 13.56 -7.99 2.00
C GLU A 246 12.14 -8.42 1.58
N ARG A 247 11.14 -7.59 1.91
CA ARG A 247 9.76 -7.80 1.47
C ARG A 247 9.63 -7.83 -0.05
N GLU A 248 10.25 -6.87 -0.73
CA GLU A 248 10.20 -6.75 -2.20
C GLU A 248 10.89 -7.94 -2.89
N GLU A 249 12.06 -8.35 -2.40
CA GLU A 249 12.80 -9.50 -2.89
C GLU A 249 11.97 -10.80 -2.77
N SER A 250 11.30 -10.99 -1.63
CA SER A 250 10.45 -12.17 -1.40
C SER A 250 9.29 -12.30 -2.39
N LEU A 251 8.80 -11.17 -2.93
CA LEU A 251 7.68 -11.13 -3.87
C LEU A 251 8.13 -11.22 -5.33
N ALA A 252 9.29 -10.64 -5.67
CA ALA A 252 9.86 -10.75 -7.00
C ALA A 252 10.02 -12.23 -7.43
N GLN A 253 10.36 -13.12 -6.49
CA GLN A 253 10.43 -14.56 -6.71
C GLN A 253 9.11 -15.20 -7.16
N ARG A 254 7.96 -14.62 -6.77
CA ARG A 254 6.62 -15.13 -7.09
C ARG A 254 6.13 -14.71 -8.48
N TYR A 255 6.49 -13.51 -8.94
CA TYR A 255 5.93 -12.92 -10.16
C TYR A 255 6.63 -13.35 -11.45
N GLY A 256 7.71 -14.12 -11.35
CA GLY A 256 8.30 -14.84 -12.47
C GLY A 256 9.08 -13.95 -13.44
N SER A 257 10.41 -14.09 -13.38
CA SER A 257 11.40 -13.75 -14.42
C SER A 257 12.19 -12.44 -14.31
N LEU A 258 11.94 -11.54 -13.36
CA LEU A 258 12.87 -10.44 -13.09
C LEU A 258 12.96 -10.23 -11.57
N ALA A 259 14.08 -10.66 -10.99
CA ALA A 259 14.48 -10.10 -9.71
C ALA A 259 14.69 -8.58 -9.90
N ALA A 260 14.53 -7.80 -8.84
CA ALA A 260 14.94 -6.39 -8.90
C ALA A 260 16.40 -6.31 -9.39
N GLY A 261 16.64 -5.62 -10.51
CA GLY A 261 17.99 -5.49 -11.08
C GLY A 261 18.28 -6.28 -12.36
N ASP A 262 17.32 -7.02 -12.92
CA ASP A 262 17.55 -7.87 -14.10
C ASP A 262 17.30 -7.18 -15.47
N ASP A 263 16.95 -5.88 -15.54
CA ASP A 263 16.89 -5.20 -16.85
C ASP A 263 18.31 -5.08 -17.43
N PRO A 264 18.61 -5.66 -18.61
CA PRO A 264 19.97 -5.69 -19.14
C PRO A 264 20.57 -4.31 -19.46
N GLU A 265 19.72 -3.29 -19.64
CA GLU A 265 20.14 -1.94 -20.03
C GLU A 265 20.24 -0.99 -18.83
N ASN A 266 19.39 -1.18 -17.82
CA ASN A 266 19.20 -0.21 -16.74
C ASN A 266 19.28 -0.81 -15.34
N GLY A 267 19.38 -2.13 -15.21
CA GLY A 267 19.44 -2.85 -13.95
C GLY A 267 18.16 -2.67 -13.16
N ASP A 268 18.24 -1.96 -12.04
CA ASP A 268 17.07 -1.59 -11.22
C ASP A 268 16.64 -0.14 -11.42
N PHE A 269 17.09 0.49 -12.52
CA PHE A 269 16.88 1.90 -12.86
C PHE A 269 17.51 2.87 -11.83
N GLY A 270 18.31 2.36 -10.89
CA GLY A 270 18.81 3.10 -9.74
C GLY A 270 17.78 3.28 -8.62
N LEU A 271 16.64 2.60 -8.67
CA LEU A 271 15.55 2.75 -7.72
C LEU A 271 15.99 2.44 -6.29
N THR A 272 16.77 1.36 -6.06
CA THR A 272 17.23 1.00 -4.71
C THR A 272 18.10 2.10 -4.12
N SER A 273 19.12 2.53 -4.85
CA SER A 273 20.08 3.54 -4.42
C SER A 273 19.44 4.92 -4.24
N LEU A 274 18.57 5.34 -5.15
CA LEU A 274 17.90 6.66 -5.05
C LEU A 274 16.88 6.71 -3.91
N ARG A 275 16.15 5.62 -3.64
CA ARG A 275 15.26 5.52 -2.46
C ARG A 275 16.07 5.64 -1.17
N ALA A 276 17.16 4.89 -1.07
CA ALA A 276 18.10 4.95 0.05
C ALA A 276 18.63 6.38 0.30
N LYS A 277 19.16 7.02 -0.75
CA LYS A 277 19.71 8.38 -0.67
C LYS A 277 18.63 9.41 -0.28
N ALA A 278 17.44 9.29 -0.86
CA ALA A 278 16.32 10.15 -0.49
C ALA A 278 15.95 9.95 0.98
N LEU A 279 15.94 8.72 1.51
CA LEU A 279 15.63 8.45 2.93
C LEU A 279 16.64 9.08 3.91
N ASN A 280 17.91 9.23 3.52
CA ASN A 280 18.91 9.94 4.34
C ASN A 280 18.63 11.45 4.47
N MET A 281 17.67 11.98 3.69
CA MET A 281 17.18 13.36 3.76
C MET A 281 15.88 13.48 4.58
N THR A 282 15.57 12.52 5.46
CA THR A 282 14.36 12.56 6.29
C THR A 282 14.28 13.88 7.08
N PRO A 283 13.24 14.71 6.86
CA PRO A 283 13.09 15.97 7.58
C PRO A 283 12.73 15.75 9.05
N ASP A 284 12.87 16.77 9.89
CA ASP A 284 12.25 16.74 11.21
C ASP A 284 10.74 16.95 11.06
N THR A 285 9.98 15.86 11.13
CA THR A 285 8.53 15.84 10.94
C THR A 285 7.75 16.07 12.23
N GLY A 286 8.42 16.36 13.36
CA GLY A 286 7.80 16.61 14.66
C GLY A 286 7.20 15.40 15.38
N SER A 287 6.79 14.36 14.66
CA SER A 287 6.30 13.09 15.22
C SER A 287 6.89 11.87 14.53
N ALA A 288 6.98 10.75 15.26
CA ALA A 288 7.44 9.46 14.71
C ALA A 288 6.49 8.93 13.63
N ALA A 289 5.16 9.08 13.79
CA ALA A 289 4.18 8.64 12.80
C ALA A 289 4.31 9.42 11.48
N SER A 290 4.52 10.73 11.57
CA SER A 290 4.80 11.58 10.40
C SER A 290 6.14 11.21 9.75
N ALA A 291 7.17 10.88 10.53
CA ALA A 291 8.47 10.45 9.99
C ALA A 291 8.32 9.15 9.19
N TYR A 292 7.60 8.16 9.75
CA TYR A 292 7.30 6.91 9.05
C TYR A 292 6.43 7.12 7.81
N SER A 293 5.41 7.99 7.88
CA SER A 293 4.58 8.33 6.73
C SER A 293 5.39 8.96 5.60
N TRP A 294 6.32 9.87 5.92
CA TRP A 294 7.26 10.44 4.95
C TRP A 294 8.15 9.36 4.33
N ARG A 295 8.69 8.46 5.15
CA ARG A 295 9.54 7.35 4.67
C ARG A 295 8.77 6.42 3.74
N PHE A 296 7.51 6.11 4.05
CA PHE A 296 6.63 5.35 3.17
C PHE A 296 6.37 6.09 1.84
N GLY A 297 6.19 7.41 1.90
CA GLY A 297 6.12 8.27 0.73
C GLY A 297 7.38 8.20 -0.14
N VAL A 298 8.57 8.21 0.45
CA VAL A 298 9.84 8.12 -0.28
C VAL A 298 10.12 6.72 -0.82
N SER A 299 9.90 5.69 -0.01
CA SER A 299 10.34 4.33 -0.32
C SER A 299 9.30 3.55 -1.10
N VAL A 300 8.00 3.77 -0.94
CA VAL A 300 6.97 2.95 -1.60
C VAL A 300 6.25 3.73 -2.69
N LEU A 301 5.50 4.78 -2.32
CA LEU A 301 4.60 5.46 -3.25
C LEU A 301 5.30 6.46 -4.18
N GLY A 302 6.39 7.09 -3.72
CA GLY A 302 7.16 8.06 -4.49
C GLY A 302 7.69 7.51 -5.82
N PRO A 303 8.39 6.37 -5.83
CA PRO A 303 8.84 5.72 -7.06
C PRO A 303 7.68 5.36 -7.99
N VAL A 304 6.61 4.80 -7.43
CA VAL A 304 5.43 4.35 -8.20
C VAL A 304 4.74 5.52 -8.87
N LEU A 305 4.49 6.61 -8.14
CA LEU A 305 3.84 7.80 -8.67
C LEU A 305 4.78 8.64 -9.55
N THR A 306 6.10 8.55 -9.37
CA THR A 306 7.08 9.13 -10.30
C THR A 306 7.01 8.42 -11.65
N GLY A 307 7.01 7.08 -11.65
CA GLY A 307 6.84 6.32 -12.88
C GLY A 307 5.48 6.53 -13.55
N PHE A 308 4.41 6.62 -12.76
CA PHE A 308 3.08 6.95 -13.29
C PHE A 308 3.05 8.36 -13.90
N ALA A 309 3.67 9.35 -13.25
CA ALA A 309 3.75 10.71 -13.76
C ALA A 309 4.57 10.82 -15.05
N GLU A 310 5.72 10.14 -15.13
CA GLU A 310 6.51 10.04 -16.36
C GLU A 310 5.70 9.37 -17.49
N TRP A 311 5.02 8.27 -17.18
CA TRP A 311 4.17 7.58 -18.14
C TRP A 311 3.04 8.47 -18.66
N VAL A 312 2.31 9.17 -17.78
CA VAL A 312 1.24 10.10 -18.18
C VAL A 312 1.79 11.20 -19.10
N ALA A 313 2.90 11.84 -18.70
CA ALA A 313 3.49 12.92 -19.48
C ALA A 313 3.99 12.43 -20.85
N LYS A 314 4.62 11.25 -20.92
CA LYS A 314 5.03 10.61 -22.17
C LYS A 314 3.83 10.31 -23.08
N GLN A 315 2.82 9.61 -22.56
CA GLN A 315 1.62 9.25 -23.32
C GLN A 315 0.88 10.47 -23.87
N ALA A 316 0.80 11.56 -23.09
CA ALA A 316 0.17 12.81 -23.52
C ALA A 316 1.02 13.54 -24.56
N HIS A 317 2.35 13.59 -24.38
CA HIS A 317 3.27 14.20 -25.33
C HIS A 317 3.24 13.51 -26.70
N GLU A 318 3.37 12.19 -26.72
CA GLU A 318 3.34 11.36 -27.94
C GLU A 318 1.98 11.44 -28.65
N ALA A 319 0.89 11.56 -27.90
CA ALA A 319 -0.46 11.75 -28.45
C ALA A 319 -0.74 13.19 -28.91
N GLY A 320 0.19 14.14 -28.73
CA GLY A 320 -0.04 15.55 -29.04
C GLY A 320 -1.13 16.19 -28.18
N THR A 321 -1.28 15.72 -26.93
CA THR A 321 -2.25 16.23 -25.94
C THR A 321 -1.52 17.17 -24.98
N PRO A 322 -1.54 18.50 -25.20
CA PRO A 322 -0.75 19.44 -24.41
C PRO A 322 -1.31 19.65 -22.99
N VAL A 323 -2.57 19.31 -22.75
CA VAL A 323 -3.23 19.51 -21.45
C VAL A 323 -3.93 18.24 -20.99
N VAL A 324 -3.65 17.82 -19.76
CA VAL A 324 -4.34 16.71 -19.07
C VAL A 324 -4.96 17.19 -17.77
N TRP A 325 -6.05 16.55 -17.34
CA TRP A 325 -6.88 17.01 -16.23
C TRP A 325 -6.91 15.99 -15.09
N CYS A 326 -6.46 16.39 -13.91
CA CYS A 326 -6.43 15.53 -12.73
C CYS A 326 -7.61 15.85 -11.80
N PRO A 327 -8.62 14.98 -11.65
CA PRO A 327 -9.73 15.19 -10.71
C PRO A 327 -9.23 15.51 -9.30
N MET A 328 -9.81 16.53 -8.65
CA MET A 328 -9.46 16.95 -7.29
C MET A 328 -9.62 15.81 -6.25
N ARG A 329 -9.09 16.05 -5.05
CA ARG A 329 -8.62 15.06 -4.06
C ARG A 329 -7.23 14.56 -4.41
N GLU A 330 -7.06 13.60 -5.32
CA GLU A 330 -5.74 13.12 -5.73
C GLU A 330 -5.05 14.07 -6.73
N GLY A 331 -5.85 14.86 -7.44
CA GLY A 331 -5.40 15.63 -8.59
C GLY A 331 -4.37 16.71 -8.31
N GLU A 332 -4.34 17.31 -7.12
CA GLU A 332 -3.34 18.32 -6.75
C GLU A 332 -1.91 17.74 -6.74
N LEU A 333 -1.76 16.56 -6.14
CA LEU A 333 -0.48 15.87 -6.13
C LEU A 333 -0.15 15.35 -7.53
N LEU A 334 -1.11 14.67 -8.19
CA LEU A 334 -0.88 14.07 -9.50
C LEU A 334 -0.48 15.12 -10.55
N SER A 335 -1.16 16.28 -10.59
CA SER A 335 -0.82 17.36 -11.52
C SER A 335 0.59 17.90 -11.25
N THR A 336 0.96 18.04 -9.98
CA THR A 336 2.31 18.47 -9.57
C THR A 336 3.37 17.48 -10.07
N LEU A 337 3.17 16.18 -9.84
CA LEU A 337 4.12 15.15 -10.23
C LEU A 337 4.25 15.06 -11.76
N VAL A 338 3.14 15.12 -12.51
CA VAL A 338 3.15 15.09 -13.98
C VAL A 338 3.86 16.32 -14.55
N ASN A 339 3.58 17.51 -14.02
CA ASN A 339 4.26 18.74 -14.45
C ASN A 339 5.77 18.72 -14.16
N ASN A 340 6.18 18.13 -13.03
CA ASN A 340 7.59 17.96 -12.71
C ASN A 340 8.27 17.03 -13.71
N ALA A 341 7.68 15.88 -14.01
CA ALA A 341 8.20 14.93 -15.00
C ALA A 341 8.29 15.56 -16.40
N ALA A 342 7.21 16.21 -16.87
CA ALA A 342 7.15 16.86 -18.17
C ALA A 342 8.23 17.94 -18.32
N ARG A 343 8.37 18.83 -17.33
CA ARG A 343 9.40 19.88 -17.34
C ARG A 343 10.82 19.32 -17.38
N THR A 344 11.11 18.31 -16.56
CA THR A 344 12.45 17.73 -16.48
C THR A 344 12.82 16.96 -17.76
N ARG A 345 11.86 16.29 -18.40
CA ARG A 345 12.08 15.56 -19.66
C ARG A 345 11.94 16.42 -20.92
N GLY A 346 11.52 17.69 -20.79
CA GLY A 346 11.26 18.58 -21.92
C GLY A 346 10.02 18.19 -22.74
N TRP A 347 9.06 17.46 -22.15
CA TRP A 347 7.82 17.09 -22.81
C TRP A 347 6.79 18.22 -22.77
N ASN A 348 6.13 18.45 -23.91
CA ASN A 348 5.10 19.48 -24.05
C ASN A 348 3.74 19.03 -23.49
N VAL A 349 3.62 18.99 -22.17
CA VAL A 349 2.41 18.61 -21.43
C VAL A 349 2.27 19.44 -20.17
N GLU A 350 1.06 19.92 -19.90
CA GLU A 350 0.67 20.55 -18.66
C GLU A 350 -0.50 19.78 -18.03
N ALA A 351 -0.39 19.49 -16.75
CA ALA A 351 -1.42 18.84 -15.96
C ALA A 351 -2.08 19.85 -15.02
N HIS A 352 -3.42 19.91 -15.04
CA HIS A 352 -4.20 20.82 -14.22
C HIS A 352 -5.19 20.08 -13.33
N PRO A 353 -5.36 20.50 -12.06
CA PRO A 353 -6.44 19.98 -11.24
C PRO A 353 -7.82 20.39 -11.82
N VAL A 354 -8.82 19.51 -11.71
CA VAL A 354 -10.20 19.80 -12.10
C VAL A 354 -11.19 19.30 -11.05
N TRP A 355 -12.21 20.11 -10.73
CA TRP A 355 -13.26 19.69 -9.80
C TRP A 355 -14.21 18.71 -10.47
N LEU A 356 -14.05 17.42 -10.12
CA LEU A 356 -14.94 16.33 -10.52
C LEU A 356 -15.11 15.39 -9.32
N SER A 357 -16.33 14.91 -9.08
CA SER A 357 -16.57 13.84 -8.12
C SER A 357 -17.57 12.83 -8.68
N ARG A 358 -17.49 11.60 -8.17
CA ARG A 358 -18.40 10.52 -8.54
C ARG A 358 -19.86 10.88 -8.23
N GLN A 359 -20.12 11.57 -7.12
CA GLN A 359 -21.46 12.01 -6.74
C GLN A 359 -21.99 13.08 -7.71
N VAL A 360 -21.24 14.15 -7.97
CA VAL A 360 -21.68 15.25 -8.85
C VAL A 360 -21.89 14.77 -10.28
N THR A 361 -20.97 13.96 -10.81
CA THR A 361 -21.10 13.41 -12.16
C THR A 361 -22.23 12.38 -12.26
N ALA A 362 -22.52 11.61 -11.20
CA ALA A 362 -23.70 10.74 -11.15
C ALA A 362 -25.01 11.53 -11.21
N ILE A 363 -25.14 12.64 -10.47
CA ILE A 363 -26.33 13.49 -10.51
C ILE A 363 -26.45 14.16 -11.89
N ALA A 364 -25.37 14.71 -12.43
CA ALA A 364 -25.39 15.41 -13.71
C ALA A 364 -25.70 14.48 -14.91
N SER A 365 -25.33 13.19 -14.83
CA SER A 365 -25.62 12.18 -15.87
C SER A 365 -26.99 11.52 -15.73
N LEU A 366 -27.72 11.75 -14.63
CA LEU A 366 -29.02 11.15 -14.38
C LEU A 366 -30.05 11.53 -15.45
N ASP A 367 -30.81 10.54 -15.93
CA ASP A 367 -32.01 10.77 -16.73
C ASP A 367 -33.24 10.72 -15.80
N PRO A 368 -33.86 11.86 -15.49
CA PRO A 368 -34.99 11.92 -14.56
C PRO A 368 -36.29 11.36 -15.15
N TYR A 369 -36.36 11.16 -16.48
CA TYR A 369 -37.54 10.62 -17.16
C TYR A 369 -37.51 9.10 -17.28
N ASP A 370 -36.34 8.49 -17.07
CA ASP A 370 -36.17 7.04 -17.07
C ASP A 370 -36.13 6.51 -15.63
N ARG A 371 -37.13 5.70 -15.28
CA ARG A 371 -37.22 5.08 -13.96
C ARG A 371 -36.04 4.14 -13.69
N ASP A 372 -35.52 3.45 -14.69
CA ASP A 372 -34.40 2.53 -14.49
C ASP A 372 -33.11 3.31 -14.20
N SER A 373 -32.90 4.45 -14.86
CA SER A 373 -31.82 5.40 -14.55
C SER A 373 -31.88 5.91 -13.10
N VAL A 374 -33.07 6.31 -12.63
CA VAL A 374 -33.29 6.72 -11.21
C VAL A 374 -33.06 5.56 -10.25
N LYS A 375 -33.56 4.36 -10.58
CA LYS A 375 -33.37 3.15 -9.77
C LYS A 375 -31.89 2.80 -9.63
N ASP A 376 -31.13 2.85 -10.72
CA ASP A 376 -29.70 2.57 -10.73
C ASP A 376 -28.88 3.61 -9.96
N PHE A 377 -29.30 4.88 -9.98
CA PHE A 377 -28.70 5.92 -9.12
C PHE A 377 -28.93 5.60 -7.64
N ILE A 378 -30.16 5.32 -7.23
CA ILE A 378 -30.52 5.00 -5.84
C ILE A 378 -29.77 3.76 -5.36
N ARG A 379 -29.69 2.71 -6.18
CA ARG A 379 -28.99 1.47 -5.85
C ARG A 379 -27.49 1.70 -5.59
N LYS A 380 -26.88 2.69 -6.24
CA LYS A 380 -25.47 3.05 -6.04
C LYS A 380 -25.26 3.87 -4.76
N SER A 381 -26.29 4.55 -4.25
CA SER A 381 -26.27 5.36 -3.01
C SER A 381 -26.46 4.51 -1.73
N TYR A 382 -25.77 3.37 -1.66
CA TYR A 382 -25.91 2.39 -0.58
C TYR A 382 -25.54 2.95 0.81
N ARG A 383 -26.31 2.63 1.85
CA ARG A 383 -26.19 3.12 3.26
C ARG A 383 -26.44 4.62 3.47
N VAL A 384 -27.04 5.27 2.49
CA VAL A 384 -27.55 6.63 2.62
C VAL A 384 -28.98 6.54 3.16
N THR A 385 -29.39 7.46 4.03
CA THR A 385 -30.79 7.54 4.45
C THR A 385 -31.66 8.13 3.34
N VAL A 386 -32.97 7.87 3.36
CA VAL A 386 -33.90 8.51 2.40
C VAL A 386 -33.74 10.03 2.44
N GLY A 387 -33.60 10.63 3.63
CA GLY A 387 -33.39 12.06 3.79
C GLY A 387 -32.10 12.56 3.13
N GLN A 388 -30.99 11.85 3.32
CA GLN A 388 -29.71 12.19 2.67
C GLN A 388 -29.80 12.04 1.15
N LEU A 389 -30.43 10.99 0.61
CA LEU A 389 -30.67 10.82 -0.82
C LEU A 389 -31.48 11.98 -1.41
N LEU A 390 -32.57 12.38 -0.74
CA LEU A 390 -33.37 13.53 -1.16
C LEU A 390 -32.52 14.81 -1.13
N GLY A 391 -31.70 14.99 -0.10
CA GLY A 391 -30.73 16.08 0.00
C GLY A 391 -29.75 16.13 -1.18
N MET A 392 -29.18 14.99 -1.57
CA MET A 392 -28.29 14.90 -2.75
C MET A 392 -28.98 15.33 -4.05
N LEU A 393 -30.28 15.02 -4.18
CA LEU A 393 -31.10 15.41 -5.33
C LEU A 393 -31.69 16.83 -5.20
N ASN A 394 -31.33 17.58 -4.15
CA ASN A 394 -31.90 18.89 -3.80
C ASN A 394 -33.44 18.87 -3.68
N LEU A 395 -33.98 17.78 -3.15
CA LEU A 395 -35.40 17.60 -2.85
C LEU A 395 -35.65 17.74 -1.34
N ARG A 396 -36.78 18.35 -0.99
CA ARG A 396 -37.25 18.47 0.39
C ARG A 396 -38.20 17.32 0.71
N ALA A 397 -38.31 16.92 1.98
CA ALA A 397 -39.29 15.92 2.42
C ALA A 397 -40.74 16.26 1.99
N GLY A 398 -41.09 17.55 1.98
CA GLY A 398 -42.40 18.01 1.51
C GLY A 398 -42.63 17.85 0.00
N ASP A 399 -41.57 17.70 -0.80
CA ASP A 399 -41.68 17.46 -2.24
C ASP A 399 -42.10 16.02 -2.55
N VAL A 400 -41.88 15.09 -1.60
CA VAL A 400 -42.25 13.68 -1.72
C VAL A 400 -42.98 13.22 -0.45
N PRO A 401 -44.24 13.64 -0.23
CA PRO A 401 -44.97 13.36 1.01
C PRO A 401 -45.10 11.87 1.35
N SER A 402 -45.12 11.00 0.33
CA SER A 402 -45.16 9.54 0.49
C SER A 402 -43.94 8.96 1.22
N LEU A 403 -42.82 9.70 1.29
CA LEU A 403 -41.58 9.28 1.93
C LEU A 403 -41.28 10.02 3.24
N ALA A 404 -42.16 10.94 3.68
CA ALA A 404 -41.89 11.83 4.81
C ALA A 404 -41.67 11.09 6.15
N GLN A 405 -42.26 9.90 6.32
CA GLN A 405 -42.07 9.07 7.52
C GLN A 405 -40.83 8.17 7.43
N GLU A 406 -40.20 8.06 6.26
CA GLU A 406 -39.08 7.15 5.99
C GLU A 406 -37.74 7.89 5.92
N LEU A 407 -37.66 9.19 6.26
CA LEU A 407 -36.45 10.01 6.08
C LEU A 407 -35.19 9.44 6.75
N ASN A 408 -35.35 8.80 7.91
CA ASN A 408 -34.24 8.19 8.65
C ASN A 408 -33.98 6.73 8.26
N ARG A 409 -34.76 6.16 7.33
CA ARG A 409 -34.60 4.79 6.86
C ARG A 409 -33.39 4.69 5.96
N LEU A 410 -32.53 3.71 6.20
CA LEU A 410 -31.38 3.40 5.35
C LEU A 410 -31.83 2.75 4.04
N ILE A 411 -31.15 3.09 2.95
CA ILE A 411 -31.35 2.45 1.64
C ILE A 411 -30.49 1.20 1.59
N ASP A 412 -31.11 0.07 1.87
CA ASP A 412 -30.40 -1.20 2.07
C ASP A 412 -31.08 -2.45 1.49
N SER A 413 -32.21 -2.29 0.81
CA SER A 413 -32.96 -3.38 0.20
C SER A 413 -33.48 -2.99 -1.17
N ASP A 414 -33.64 -3.98 -2.06
CA ASP A 414 -34.25 -3.72 -3.37
C ASP A 414 -35.70 -3.21 -3.24
N GLU A 415 -36.42 -3.56 -2.17
CA GLU A 415 -37.78 -3.06 -1.92
C GLU A 415 -37.80 -1.53 -1.72
N ILE A 416 -36.92 -1.00 -0.85
CA ILE A 416 -36.87 0.45 -0.62
C ILE A 416 -36.36 1.17 -1.87
N VAL A 417 -35.39 0.59 -2.60
CA VAL A 417 -34.91 1.12 -3.88
C VAL A 417 -36.05 1.20 -4.92
N ASP A 418 -36.88 0.16 -5.02
CA ASP A 418 -38.03 0.14 -5.93
C ASP A 418 -39.13 1.12 -5.54
N ARG A 419 -39.38 1.26 -4.24
CA ARG A 419 -40.34 2.23 -3.70
C ARG A 419 -39.89 3.66 -3.95
N LEU A 420 -38.61 3.97 -3.69
CA LEU A 420 -38.03 5.29 -3.90
C LEU A 420 -38.03 5.66 -5.38
N SER A 421 -37.58 4.75 -6.26
CA SER A 421 -37.60 5.00 -7.71
C SER A 421 -39.00 5.24 -8.22
N LYS A 422 -40.00 4.47 -7.76
CA LYS A 422 -41.40 4.70 -8.09
C LYS A 422 -41.86 6.06 -7.58
N ALA A 423 -41.67 6.36 -6.29
CA ALA A 423 -42.11 7.61 -5.69
C ALA A 423 -41.55 8.83 -6.42
N LEU A 424 -40.25 8.83 -6.74
CA LEU A 424 -39.56 9.91 -7.47
C LEU A 424 -40.03 10.07 -8.93
N THR A 425 -40.62 9.03 -9.53
CA THR A 425 -41.07 9.01 -10.93
C THR A 425 -42.58 8.83 -11.11
N GLU A 426 -43.36 8.89 -10.03
CA GLU A 426 -44.81 8.62 -10.08
C GLU A 426 -45.63 9.81 -10.60
N THR A 427 -45.20 11.04 -10.31
CA THR A 427 -45.96 12.24 -10.66
C THR A 427 -45.19 13.16 -11.61
N PRO A 428 -45.87 13.77 -12.61
CA PRO A 428 -45.22 14.74 -13.52
C PRO A 428 -44.58 15.92 -12.79
N HIS A 429 -45.16 16.36 -11.66
CA HIS A 429 -44.60 17.45 -10.86
C HIS A 429 -43.21 17.11 -10.30
N LEU A 430 -43.05 15.90 -9.76
CA LEU A 430 -41.80 15.47 -9.16
C LEU A 430 -40.73 15.15 -10.21
N ILE A 431 -41.12 14.52 -11.32
CA ILE A 431 -40.24 14.32 -12.48
C ILE A 431 -39.70 15.68 -12.97
N ASN A 432 -40.57 16.67 -13.15
CA ASN A 432 -40.15 18.01 -13.60
C ASN A 432 -39.23 18.71 -12.59
N ARG A 433 -39.48 18.53 -11.29
CA ARG A 433 -38.63 19.10 -10.23
C ARG A 433 -37.26 18.42 -10.19
N LEU A 434 -37.21 17.10 -10.24
CA LEU A 434 -35.97 16.33 -10.36
C LEU A 434 -35.20 16.74 -11.63
N ALA A 435 -35.89 16.87 -12.76
CA ALA A 435 -35.29 17.31 -14.01
C ALA A 435 -34.71 18.72 -13.93
N THR A 436 -35.39 19.64 -13.23
CA THR A 436 -34.88 20.99 -12.97
C THR A 436 -33.60 20.94 -12.15
N ASN A 437 -33.57 20.16 -11.06
CA ASN A 437 -32.40 20.04 -10.19
C ASN A 437 -31.20 19.39 -10.89
N VAL A 438 -31.45 18.31 -11.62
CA VAL A 438 -30.43 17.61 -12.42
C VAL A 438 -29.85 18.52 -13.50
N THR A 439 -30.71 19.26 -14.21
CA THR A 439 -30.27 20.22 -15.25
C THR A 439 -29.47 21.35 -14.64
N ALA A 440 -29.90 21.91 -13.51
CA ALA A 440 -29.16 22.95 -12.81
C ALA A 440 -27.77 22.47 -12.36
N MET A 441 -27.65 21.25 -11.83
CA MET A 441 -26.36 20.64 -11.47
C MET A 441 -25.48 20.47 -12.72
N ARG A 442 -26.04 19.94 -13.81
CA ARG A 442 -25.35 19.76 -15.09
C ARG A 442 -24.80 21.08 -15.64
N ASP A 443 -25.62 22.13 -15.65
CA ASP A 443 -25.23 23.46 -16.14
C ASP A 443 -24.10 24.06 -15.31
N ARG A 444 -24.13 23.91 -13.98
CA ARG A 444 -23.07 24.41 -13.10
C ARG A 444 -21.77 23.62 -13.26
N LEU A 445 -21.84 22.29 -13.39
CA LEU A 445 -20.69 21.46 -13.73
C LEU A 445 -20.06 21.91 -15.06
N LEU A 446 -20.87 22.08 -16.11
CA LEU A 446 -20.39 22.53 -17.42
C LEU A 446 -19.81 23.96 -17.36
N ARG A 447 -20.39 24.85 -16.55
CA ARG A 447 -19.84 26.20 -16.32
C ARG A 447 -18.46 26.12 -15.66
N SER A 448 -18.31 25.28 -14.64
CA SER A 448 -17.03 25.04 -13.99
C SER A 448 -15.98 24.54 -15.00
N LEU A 449 -16.31 23.50 -15.78
CA LEU A 449 -15.39 22.95 -16.80
C LEU A 449 -15.02 23.97 -17.90
N ARG A 450 -15.93 24.88 -18.28
CA ARG A 450 -15.62 25.97 -19.21
C ARG A 450 -14.70 27.00 -18.57
N SER A 451 -14.97 27.41 -17.34
CA SER A 451 -14.13 28.40 -16.65
C SER A 451 -12.71 27.92 -16.38
N THR A 452 -12.52 26.61 -16.21
CA THR A 452 -11.17 26.03 -16.04
C THR A 452 -10.45 25.79 -17.36
N GLY A 453 -11.12 25.90 -18.51
CA GLY A 453 -10.55 25.57 -19.83
C GLY A 453 -10.58 24.07 -20.18
N ALA A 454 -11.25 23.24 -19.38
CA ALA A 454 -11.33 21.80 -19.61
C ALA A 454 -12.11 21.42 -20.88
N LEU A 455 -12.87 22.36 -21.43
CA LEU A 455 -13.64 22.18 -22.67
C LEU A 455 -13.02 22.91 -23.88
N ASP A 456 -11.79 23.42 -23.78
CA ASP A 456 -11.16 24.22 -24.84
C ASP A 456 -10.59 23.36 -25.99
N ALA A 457 -10.35 22.08 -25.73
CA ALA A 457 -9.84 21.11 -26.70
C ALA A 457 -10.93 20.13 -27.17
N SER A 458 -10.68 19.45 -28.29
CA SER A 458 -11.57 18.39 -28.80
C SER A 458 -11.53 17.11 -27.96
N GLU A 459 -10.55 16.98 -27.07
CA GLU A 459 -10.37 15.84 -26.17
C GLU A 459 -10.04 16.31 -24.76
N LEU A 460 -10.74 15.74 -23.77
CA LEU A 460 -10.53 15.94 -22.35
C LEU A 460 -9.94 14.64 -21.79
N THR A 461 -8.64 14.65 -21.53
CA THR A 461 -7.91 13.48 -20.99
C THR A 461 -7.80 13.59 -19.47
N LEU A 462 -8.45 12.66 -18.76
CA LEU A 462 -8.41 12.55 -17.31
C LEU A 462 -7.17 11.77 -16.84
N VAL A 463 -6.61 12.16 -15.69
CA VAL A 463 -5.52 11.45 -15.00
C VAL A 463 -5.94 11.15 -13.57
N ASP A 464 -6.00 9.87 -13.20
CA ASP A 464 -6.55 9.43 -11.91
C ASP A 464 -5.86 8.11 -11.47
N LEU A 465 -6.06 7.65 -10.24
CA LEU A 465 -5.52 6.38 -9.77
C LEU A 465 -6.28 5.18 -10.36
N GLY A 466 -7.62 5.23 -10.42
CA GLY A 466 -8.44 4.14 -10.93
C GLY A 466 -9.83 4.00 -10.27
N TRP A 467 -10.52 2.86 -10.34
CA TRP A 467 -10.19 1.66 -11.13
C TRP A 467 -11.19 1.42 -12.28
N GLY A 468 -12.46 1.78 -12.09
CA GLY A 468 -13.53 1.50 -13.04
C GLY A 468 -13.88 2.64 -14.01
N GLY A 469 -13.19 3.78 -13.91
CA GLY A 469 -13.42 5.01 -14.69
C GLY A 469 -14.87 5.52 -14.67
N THR A 470 -15.52 5.50 -13.50
CA THR A 470 -16.92 5.94 -13.34
C THR A 470 -17.11 7.41 -13.72
N ILE A 471 -16.21 8.28 -13.26
CA ILE A 471 -16.23 9.71 -13.57
C ILE A 471 -16.10 9.92 -15.09
N GLN A 472 -15.16 9.23 -15.75
CA GLN A 472 -14.97 9.32 -17.20
C GLN A 472 -16.25 8.95 -17.96
N LEU A 473 -16.89 7.82 -17.60
CA LEU A 473 -18.12 7.38 -18.25
C LEU A 473 -19.25 8.40 -18.08
N GLN A 474 -19.47 8.86 -16.85
CA GLN A 474 -20.54 9.80 -16.53
C GLN A 474 -20.31 11.17 -17.16
N LEU A 475 -19.06 11.64 -17.21
CA LEU A 475 -18.70 12.87 -17.89
C LEU A 475 -18.95 12.76 -19.40
N ALA A 476 -18.59 11.64 -20.04
CA ALA A 476 -18.90 11.40 -21.44
C ALA A 476 -20.41 11.43 -21.73
N GLN A 477 -21.22 10.88 -20.81
CA GLN A 477 -22.69 10.93 -20.91
C GLN A 477 -23.21 12.37 -20.77
N VAL A 478 -22.69 13.15 -19.82
CA VAL A 478 -23.05 14.57 -19.63
C VAL A 478 -22.75 15.39 -20.89
N LEU A 479 -21.56 15.25 -21.46
CA LEU A 479 -21.15 16.00 -22.65
C LEU A 479 -21.99 15.62 -23.88
N ARG A 480 -22.21 14.31 -24.09
CA ARG A 480 -23.07 13.79 -25.18
C ARG A 480 -24.51 14.30 -25.05
N GLY A 481 -25.08 14.23 -23.83
CA GLY A 481 -26.43 14.72 -23.54
C GLY A 481 -26.59 16.23 -23.71
N SER A 482 -25.49 16.98 -23.56
CA SER A 482 -25.46 18.44 -23.74
C SER A 482 -25.01 18.87 -25.14
N GLN A 483 -24.88 17.93 -26.07
CA GLN A 483 -24.43 18.16 -27.46
C GLN A 483 -23.04 18.83 -27.55
N ILE A 484 -22.16 18.58 -26.58
CA ILE A 484 -20.79 19.07 -26.57
C ILE A 484 -19.89 18.00 -27.21
N ASN A 485 -19.33 18.30 -28.38
CA ASN A 485 -18.50 17.37 -29.15
C ASN A 485 -17.05 17.32 -28.65
N ILE A 486 -16.87 16.82 -27.43
CA ILE A 486 -15.56 16.61 -26.80
C ILE A 486 -15.43 15.14 -26.43
N ARG A 487 -14.34 14.51 -26.83
CA ARG A 487 -14.03 13.12 -26.47
C ARG A 487 -13.46 13.08 -25.05
N VAL A 488 -13.93 12.15 -24.23
CA VAL A 488 -13.35 11.94 -22.89
C VAL A 488 -12.44 10.72 -22.90
N SER A 489 -11.18 10.92 -22.50
CA SER A 489 -10.15 9.88 -22.41
C SER A 489 -9.61 9.80 -20.98
N GLY A 490 -8.90 8.72 -20.65
CA GLY A 490 -8.38 8.49 -19.30
C GLY A 490 -7.04 7.76 -19.28
N LEU A 491 -6.15 8.23 -18.41
CA LEU A 491 -4.87 7.64 -18.05
C LEU A 491 -4.89 7.33 -16.55
N TYR A 492 -4.71 6.06 -16.19
CA TYR A 492 -4.93 5.57 -14.83
C TYR A 492 -3.72 4.86 -14.25
N LEU A 493 -3.51 4.92 -12.93
CA LEU A 493 -2.47 4.10 -12.28
C LEU A 493 -2.73 2.61 -12.55
N ALA A 494 -3.98 2.15 -12.39
CA ALA A 494 -4.44 0.92 -13.02
C ALA A 494 -5.96 0.94 -13.27
N THR A 495 -6.45 -0.02 -14.05
CA THR A 495 -7.90 -0.22 -14.25
C THR A 495 -8.32 -1.67 -14.01
N ASP A 496 -9.49 -1.85 -13.41
CA ASP A 496 -10.06 -3.18 -13.16
C ASP A 496 -11.06 -3.60 -14.25
N HIS A 497 -11.63 -4.80 -14.15
CA HIS A 497 -12.56 -5.32 -15.16
C HIS A 497 -13.77 -4.41 -15.43
N ARG A 498 -14.16 -3.51 -14.50
CA ARG A 498 -15.29 -2.58 -14.69
C ARG A 498 -14.95 -1.53 -15.74
N SER A 499 -13.68 -1.25 -16.01
CA SER A 499 -13.26 -0.29 -17.05
C SER A 499 -13.61 -0.77 -18.47
N THR A 500 -13.87 -2.07 -18.68
CA THR A 500 -14.30 -2.62 -19.97
C THR A 500 -15.57 -1.95 -20.53
N ARG A 501 -16.42 -1.39 -19.66
CA ARG A 501 -17.59 -0.60 -20.08
C ARG A 501 -17.20 0.68 -20.85
N LEU A 502 -16.05 1.28 -20.55
CA LEU A 502 -15.54 2.46 -21.26
C LEU A 502 -15.15 2.08 -22.70
N LEU A 503 -14.45 0.95 -22.84
CA LEU A 503 -14.05 0.42 -24.13
C LEU A 503 -15.26 0.06 -25.00
N ARG A 504 -16.31 -0.50 -24.40
CA ARG A 504 -17.59 -0.78 -25.08
C ARG A 504 -18.29 0.49 -25.59
N GLU A 505 -18.11 1.62 -24.91
CA GLU A 505 -18.61 2.94 -25.33
C GLU A 505 -17.65 3.67 -26.29
N GLY A 506 -16.54 3.06 -26.70
CA GLY A 506 -15.53 3.67 -27.57
C GLY A 506 -14.63 4.71 -26.89
N LEU A 507 -14.67 4.78 -25.55
CA LEU A 507 -13.85 5.69 -24.75
C LEU A 507 -12.47 5.07 -24.49
N ARG A 508 -11.41 5.88 -24.66
CA ARG A 508 -10.04 5.47 -24.39
C ARG A 508 -9.80 5.49 -22.88
N ALA A 509 -9.38 4.36 -22.32
CA ALA A 509 -8.95 4.26 -20.92
C ALA A 509 -7.71 3.37 -20.86
N GLN A 510 -6.57 3.92 -20.44
CA GLN A 510 -5.29 3.20 -20.35
C GLN A 510 -4.83 3.11 -18.90
N GLY A 511 -4.30 1.95 -18.51
CA GLY A 511 -3.73 1.75 -17.18
C GLY A 511 -2.22 1.53 -17.23
N TYR A 512 -1.48 2.11 -16.27
CA TYR A 512 -0.02 2.04 -16.19
C TYR A 512 0.48 0.70 -15.62
N LEU A 513 0.15 0.39 -14.36
CA LEU A 513 0.54 -0.85 -13.69
C LEU A 513 -0.36 -2.04 -14.08
N GLY A 514 -1.55 -1.77 -14.59
CA GLY A 514 -2.47 -2.80 -15.03
C GLY A 514 -3.68 -2.25 -15.77
N GLN A 515 -4.17 -3.01 -16.74
CA GLN A 515 -5.29 -2.63 -17.60
C GLN A 515 -6.38 -3.69 -17.60
N ALA A 516 -7.63 -3.26 -17.42
CA ALA A 516 -8.83 -4.09 -17.46
C ALA A 516 -8.74 -5.34 -16.55
N GLY A 517 -8.04 -5.24 -15.41
CA GLY A 517 -7.86 -6.36 -14.48
C GLY A 517 -6.59 -7.19 -14.66
N HIS A 518 -5.66 -6.80 -15.54
CA HIS A 518 -4.43 -7.54 -15.80
C HIS A 518 -3.16 -6.67 -15.66
N PRO A 519 -2.08 -7.16 -15.03
CA PRO A 519 -1.95 -8.46 -14.34
C PRO A 519 -2.88 -8.57 -13.12
N LYS A 520 -3.44 -9.77 -12.90
CA LYS A 520 -4.52 -9.98 -11.94
C LYS A 520 -4.06 -9.68 -10.51
N GLU A 521 -2.88 -10.15 -10.16
CA GLU A 521 -2.30 -10.05 -8.83
C GLU A 521 -2.06 -8.59 -8.43
N VAL A 522 -1.58 -7.77 -9.37
CA VAL A 522 -1.37 -6.33 -9.17
C VAL A 522 -2.70 -5.62 -9.00
N VAL A 523 -3.61 -5.78 -9.96
CA VAL A 523 -4.88 -5.04 -9.97
C VAL A 523 -5.79 -5.47 -8.82
N ASP A 524 -5.85 -6.76 -8.46
CA ASP A 524 -6.66 -7.23 -7.35
C ASP A 524 -6.12 -6.74 -6.00
N SER A 525 -4.79 -6.69 -5.82
CA SER A 525 -4.18 -6.15 -4.60
C SER A 525 -4.51 -4.66 -4.43
N LEU A 526 -4.29 -3.87 -5.49
CA LEU A 526 -4.62 -2.43 -5.50
C LEU A 526 -6.12 -2.18 -5.28
N ARG A 527 -6.98 -2.97 -5.92
CA ARG A 527 -8.43 -2.89 -5.76
C ARG A 527 -8.89 -3.31 -4.37
N ARG A 528 -8.20 -4.24 -3.69
CA ARG A 528 -8.59 -4.74 -2.36
C ARG A 528 -8.41 -3.67 -1.27
N SER A 529 -7.43 -2.79 -1.44
CA SER A 529 -7.07 -1.77 -0.45
C SER A 529 -6.73 -0.43 -1.12
N PRO A 530 -7.67 0.19 -1.87
CA PRO A 530 -7.43 1.48 -2.51
C PRO A 530 -7.26 2.61 -1.49
N GLU A 531 -7.84 2.46 -0.30
CA GLU A 531 -7.93 3.52 0.70
C GLU A 531 -6.55 3.99 1.17
N VAL A 532 -5.52 3.13 1.17
CA VAL A 532 -4.15 3.57 1.51
C VAL A 532 -3.58 4.51 0.46
N LEU A 533 -3.79 4.20 -0.83
CA LEU A 533 -3.29 5.03 -1.91
C LEU A 533 -4.02 6.37 -1.88
N GLU A 534 -5.35 6.32 -1.85
CA GLU A 534 -6.20 7.51 -1.80
C GLU A 534 -5.86 8.40 -0.59
N GLN A 535 -5.77 7.85 0.63
CA GLN A 535 -5.44 8.64 1.82
C GLN A 535 -4.06 9.30 1.74
N CYS A 536 -3.06 8.58 1.22
CA CYS A 536 -1.72 9.11 1.03
C CYS A 536 -1.63 10.18 -0.08
N THR A 537 -2.53 10.18 -1.07
CA THR A 537 -2.51 11.14 -2.19
C THR A 537 -3.50 12.29 -2.07
N ASN A 538 -4.55 12.14 -1.24
CA ASN A 538 -5.63 13.10 -1.13
C ASN A 538 -5.16 14.49 -0.64
N ALA A 539 -5.64 15.52 -1.31
CA ALA A 539 -5.62 16.90 -0.87
C ALA A 539 -6.32 17.05 0.49
N LEU A 540 -5.88 18.05 1.26
CA LEU A 540 -6.42 18.33 2.59
C LEU A 540 -7.66 19.23 2.47
N CYS A 541 -8.63 18.81 1.65
CA CYS A 541 -9.89 19.52 1.40
C CYS A 541 -11.09 18.57 1.47
N GLY A 542 -12.28 19.12 1.68
CA GLY A 542 -13.52 18.37 1.68
C GLY A 542 -13.90 17.83 0.28
N SER A 543 -14.80 16.85 0.25
CA SER A 543 -15.31 16.29 -1.01
C SER A 543 -16.17 17.29 -1.78
N LEU A 544 -16.07 17.28 -3.11
CA LEU A 544 -16.95 18.07 -3.96
C LEU A 544 -18.38 17.52 -3.92
N VAL A 545 -19.28 18.29 -3.32
CA VAL A 545 -20.71 17.97 -3.21
C VAL A 545 -21.56 18.65 -4.28
N GLY A 546 -21.06 19.72 -4.88
CA GLY A 546 -21.77 20.46 -5.93
C GLY A 546 -21.01 21.69 -6.40
N PHE A 547 -21.74 22.61 -7.03
CA PHE A 547 -21.22 23.89 -7.50
C PHE A 547 -22.19 25.03 -7.17
N GLU A 548 -21.64 26.21 -6.95
CA GLU A 548 -22.40 27.46 -6.87
C GLU A 548 -22.91 27.89 -8.25
N GLU A 549 -23.69 28.98 -8.29
CA GLU A 549 -24.24 29.51 -9.54
C GLU A 549 -23.15 30.02 -10.49
N ASP A 550 -22.04 30.54 -9.98
CA ASP A 550 -20.92 31.00 -10.80
C ASP A 550 -20.02 29.85 -11.31
N GLY A 551 -20.22 28.62 -10.83
CA GLY A 551 -19.42 27.43 -11.18
C GLY A 551 -18.26 27.15 -10.21
N SER A 552 -18.14 27.90 -9.12
CA SER A 552 -17.19 27.61 -8.03
C SER A 552 -17.59 26.34 -7.26
N PRO A 553 -16.61 25.57 -6.74
CA PRO A 553 -16.86 24.29 -6.09
C PRO A 553 -17.49 24.45 -4.70
N LEU A 554 -18.52 23.66 -4.41
CA LEU A 554 -19.06 23.48 -3.06
C LEU A 554 -18.46 22.21 -2.45
N LEU A 555 -17.81 22.36 -1.29
CA LEU A 555 -17.11 21.28 -0.59
C LEU A 555 -17.86 20.85 0.68
N GLY A 556 -17.79 19.56 0.99
CA GLY A 556 -18.24 19.00 2.27
C GLY A 556 -17.28 19.32 3.43
N GLU A 557 -17.66 18.92 4.64
CA GLU A 557 -16.82 19.08 5.82
C GLU A 557 -15.58 18.16 5.77
N VAL A 558 -14.49 18.59 6.40
CA VAL A 558 -13.27 17.79 6.56
C VAL A 558 -13.33 17.11 7.92
N SER A 559 -13.32 15.78 7.93
CA SER A 559 -13.45 14.96 9.14
C SER A 559 -12.11 14.53 9.76
N ASP A 560 -10.99 14.82 9.11
CA ASP A 560 -9.67 14.32 9.50
C ASP A 560 -9.09 15.04 10.72
N THR A 561 -8.42 14.29 11.59
CA THR A 561 -7.69 14.87 12.74
C THR A 561 -6.43 15.61 12.29
N GLU A 562 -5.97 16.59 13.09
CA GLU A 562 -4.73 17.32 12.80
C GLU A 562 -3.51 16.40 12.70
N SER A 563 -3.43 15.35 13.54
CA SER A 563 -2.36 14.33 13.48
C SER A 563 -2.37 13.58 12.14
N GLN A 564 -3.53 13.05 11.73
CA GLN A 564 -3.66 12.32 10.47
C GLN A 564 -3.36 13.21 9.26
N ASN A 565 -3.77 14.49 9.31
CA ASN A 565 -3.43 15.46 8.26
C ASN A 565 -1.92 15.70 8.18
N GLY A 566 -1.23 15.78 9.32
CA GLY A 566 0.23 15.87 9.38
C GLY A 566 0.92 14.64 8.78
N GLU A 567 0.42 13.44 9.09
CA GLU A 567 0.92 12.17 8.55
C GLU A 567 0.70 12.04 7.04
N ARG A 568 -0.50 12.37 6.54
CA ARG A 568 -0.81 12.40 5.10
C ARG A 568 0.05 13.41 4.34
N LYS A 569 0.22 14.61 4.89
CA LYS A 569 1.13 15.62 4.33
C LYS A 569 2.55 15.09 4.26
N ALA A 570 3.03 14.46 5.34
CA ALA A 570 4.37 13.89 5.39
C ALA A 570 4.57 12.82 4.30
N ALA A 571 3.58 11.94 4.08
CA ALA A 571 3.62 10.98 2.97
C ALA A 571 3.71 11.66 1.60
N ARG A 572 2.89 12.68 1.32
CA ARG A 572 2.94 13.46 0.07
C ARG A 572 4.30 14.15 -0.12
N ASP A 573 4.82 14.77 0.92
CA ASP A 573 6.13 15.42 0.91
C ASP A 573 7.25 14.42 0.62
N GLY A 574 7.14 13.18 1.14
CA GLY A 574 8.04 12.08 0.82
C GLY A 574 8.00 11.66 -0.66
N MET A 575 6.81 11.58 -1.26
CA MET A 575 6.67 11.26 -2.69
C MET A 575 7.32 12.34 -3.56
N ILE A 576 7.10 13.61 -3.22
CA ILE A 576 7.71 14.76 -3.91
C ILE A 576 9.23 14.77 -3.72
N ALA A 577 9.72 14.43 -2.52
CA ALA A 577 11.15 14.37 -2.23
C ALA A 577 11.84 13.30 -3.09
N PHE A 578 11.25 12.10 -3.21
CA PHE A 578 11.77 11.08 -4.11
C PHE A 578 11.80 11.56 -5.56
N GLN A 579 10.68 12.10 -6.07
CA GLN A 579 10.62 12.59 -7.46
C GLN A 579 11.64 13.70 -7.73
N ARG A 580 11.82 14.62 -6.77
CA ARG A 580 12.83 15.67 -6.88
C ARG A 580 14.22 15.06 -7.05
N HIS A 581 14.56 14.05 -6.25
CA HIS A 581 15.86 13.38 -6.35
C HIS A 581 16.01 12.65 -7.68
N TRP A 582 14.98 11.91 -8.11
CA TRP A 582 14.94 11.29 -9.44
C TRP A 582 15.18 12.31 -10.57
N ASN A 583 14.47 13.43 -10.53
CA ASN A 583 14.56 14.48 -11.54
C ASN A 583 15.91 15.21 -11.56
N GLN A 584 16.65 15.25 -10.44
CA GLN A 584 18.02 15.75 -10.43
C GLN A 584 18.92 14.91 -11.33
N TYR A 585 18.81 13.58 -11.27
CA TYR A 585 19.59 12.69 -12.13
C TYR A 585 19.13 12.75 -13.59
N VAL A 586 17.82 12.82 -13.84
CA VAL A 586 17.29 13.02 -15.20
C VAL A 586 17.87 14.30 -15.84
N ALA A 587 17.91 15.40 -15.09
CA ALA A 587 18.42 16.68 -15.58
C ALA A 587 19.93 16.70 -15.84
N ASN A 588 20.72 15.90 -15.09
CA ASN A 588 22.18 15.85 -15.24
C ASN A 588 22.67 14.77 -16.22
N ALA A 589 21.81 13.85 -16.64
CA ALA A 589 22.22 12.74 -17.51
C ALA A 589 22.20 13.07 -19.02
N ASP A 590 22.01 14.33 -19.43
CA ASP A 590 21.92 14.76 -20.83
C ASP A 590 20.97 13.89 -21.70
N GLY A 591 19.83 13.50 -21.13
CA GLY A 591 18.82 12.67 -21.80
C GLY A 591 19.05 11.16 -21.74
N ASN A 592 20.17 10.70 -21.16
CA ASN A 592 20.50 9.27 -21.04
C ASN A 592 19.98 8.61 -19.75
N TRP A 593 19.20 9.33 -18.92
CA TRP A 593 18.62 8.72 -17.73
C TRP A 593 17.46 7.78 -18.08
N PRO A 594 17.39 6.58 -17.46
CA PRO A 594 16.34 5.61 -17.76
C PRO A 594 14.94 6.20 -17.55
N GLU A 595 13.98 5.77 -18.36
CA GLU A 595 12.57 6.08 -18.14
C GLU A 595 11.91 4.99 -17.28
N LEU A 596 11.04 5.40 -16.34
CA LEU A 596 10.22 4.45 -15.59
C LEU A 596 8.95 4.06 -16.33
N SER A 597 8.67 4.71 -17.46
CA SER A 597 7.40 4.63 -18.19
C SER A 597 7.07 3.23 -18.72
N ASP A 598 8.04 2.34 -18.93
CA ASP A 598 7.85 1.04 -19.59
C ASP A 598 8.40 -0.14 -18.76
N ARG A 599 9.70 -0.45 -18.89
CA ARG A 599 10.29 -1.68 -18.33
C ARG A 599 10.33 -1.71 -16.79
N ALA A 600 10.29 -0.56 -16.12
CA ALA A 600 10.28 -0.49 -14.66
C ALA A 600 8.91 -0.83 -14.02
N ARG A 601 7.83 -0.93 -14.81
CA ARG A 601 6.46 -1.12 -14.31
C ARG A 601 6.31 -2.31 -13.37
N GLU A 602 6.93 -3.44 -13.68
CA GLU A 602 6.84 -4.67 -12.88
C GLU A 602 7.52 -4.52 -11.51
N GLN A 603 8.69 -3.89 -11.49
CA GLN A 603 9.40 -3.58 -10.26
C GLN A 603 8.61 -2.58 -9.40
N LEU A 604 8.06 -1.52 -10.01
CA LEU A 604 7.22 -0.53 -9.32
C LEU A 604 5.91 -1.15 -8.79
N ALA A 605 5.30 -2.06 -9.54
CA ALA A 605 4.15 -2.84 -9.06
C ALA A 605 4.51 -3.67 -7.82
N THR A 606 5.72 -4.26 -7.79
CA THR A 606 6.21 -5.03 -6.64
C THR A 606 6.32 -4.18 -5.37
N PHE A 607 6.71 -2.90 -5.47
CA PHE A 607 6.80 -2.01 -4.31
C PHE A 607 5.44 -1.80 -3.64
N VAL A 608 4.43 -1.41 -4.43
CA VAL A 608 3.08 -1.14 -3.91
C VAL A 608 2.35 -2.41 -3.50
N VAL A 609 2.44 -3.48 -4.29
CA VAL A 609 1.82 -4.77 -3.96
C VAL A 609 2.47 -5.37 -2.72
N GLY A 610 3.79 -5.22 -2.56
CA GLY A 610 4.49 -5.69 -1.38
C GLY A 610 4.04 -4.98 -0.11
N ALA A 611 3.93 -3.66 -0.14
CA ALA A 611 3.33 -2.93 0.96
C ALA A 611 1.92 -3.45 1.28
N LEU A 612 1.06 -3.60 0.27
CA LEU A 612 -0.32 -4.02 0.47
C LEU A 612 -0.47 -5.43 1.06
N LEU A 613 0.33 -6.39 0.61
CA LEU A 613 0.20 -7.80 1.01
C LEU A 613 1.00 -8.16 2.27
N SER A 614 2.09 -7.46 2.52
CA SER A 614 3.07 -7.80 3.55
C SER A 614 3.60 -6.56 4.29
N PRO A 615 2.73 -5.72 4.88
CA PRO A 615 3.18 -4.49 5.51
C PRO A 615 4.11 -4.76 6.71
N THR A 616 4.96 -3.78 7.03
CA THR A 616 5.81 -3.84 8.23
C THR A 616 5.01 -3.56 9.49
N ASP A 617 5.56 -3.91 10.65
CA ASP A 617 4.98 -3.59 11.96
C ASP A 617 4.86 -2.08 12.17
N GLN A 618 5.81 -1.28 11.65
CA GLN A 618 5.71 0.18 11.73
C GLN A 618 4.61 0.72 10.82
N GLU A 619 4.47 0.21 9.58
CA GLU A 619 3.36 0.56 8.68
C GLU A 619 2.00 0.27 9.34
N ALA A 620 1.85 -0.89 10.01
CA ALA A 620 0.65 -1.24 10.76
C ALA A 620 0.36 -0.28 11.93
N SER A 621 1.39 0.13 12.67
CA SER A 621 1.25 1.05 13.80
C SER A 621 0.78 2.45 13.41
N VAL A 622 1.15 2.92 12.21
CA VAL A 622 0.78 4.25 11.71
C VAL A 622 -0.56 4.18 10.97
N PHE A 623 -0.61 3.40 9.88
CA PHE A 623 -1.76 3.41 8.98
C PHE A 623 -2.97 2.67 9.52
N GLY A 624 -2.79 1.74 10.47
CA GLY A 624 -3.92 1.04 11.11
C GLY A 624 -4.85 1.98 11.88
N ASN A 625 -4.31 3.10 12.37
CA ASN A 625 -5.05 4.10 13.16
C ASN A 625 -5.75 5.17 12.31
N TRP A 626 -5.45 5.24 11.01
CA TRP A 626 -6.08 6.22 10.12
C TRP A 626 -7.57 5.97 10.00
N VAL A 627 -8.32 7.07 9.90
CA VAL A 627 -9.76 7.06 9.66
C VAL A 627 -10.01 7.33 8.18
N HIS A 628 -10.91 6.58 7.57
CA HIS A 628 -11.38 6.76 6.21
C HIS A 628 -12.86 7.16 6.21
N ASP A 629 -13.19 8.14 5.38
CA ASP A 629 -14.54 8.63 5.13
C ASP A 629 -15.06 8.08 3.79
N ASP A 630 -16.03 7.15 3.85
CA ASP A 630 -16.70 6.56 2.68
C ASP A 630 -17.64 7.62 2.07
N ASN A 631 -17.10 8.37 1.11
CA ASN A 631 -17.68 9.59 0.53
C ASN A 631 -18.84 9.33 -0.45
N PHE A 632 -19.94 8.78 0.09
CA PHE A 632 -21.27 8.76 -0.52
C PHE A 632 -22.31 9.40 0.42
N GLY A 633 -21.93 10.42 1.18
CA GLY A 633 -22.84 11.16 2.06
C GLY A 633 -23.24 10.42 3.35
N SER A 634 -22.54 9.35 3.73
CA SER A 634 -22.66 8.74 5.06
C SER A 634 -21.69 9.39 6.05
N GLU A 635 -22.15 9.80 7.23
CA GLU A 635 -21.31 10.38 8.30
C GLU A 635 -20.47 9.33 9.07
N VAL A 636 -20.23 8.15 8.50
CA VAL A 636 -19.61 7.02 9.22
C VAL A 636 -18.10 6.99 9.01
N LEU A 637 -17.37 7.52 9.98
CA LEU A 637 -15.92 7.42 10.07
C LEU A 637 -15.48 6.00 10.46
N THR A 638 -14.66 5.35 9.62
CA THR A 638 -14.20 3.97 9.86
C THR A 638 -12.68 3.91 9.84
N ARG A 639 -12.05 3.26 10.82
CA ARG A 639 -10.59 3.06 10.81
C ARG A 639 -10.17 2.09 9.71
N ILE A 640 -8.95 2.27 9.17
CA ILE A 640 -8.34 1.34 8.20
C ILE A 640 -8.34 -0.09 8.74
N VAL A 641 -8.00 -0.26 10.02
CA VAL A 641 -8.20 -1.49 10.79
C VAL A 641 -9.18 -1.22 11.93
N PRO A 642 -10.38 -1.84 11.93
CA PRO A 642 -11.34 -1.66 13.01
C PRO A 642 -10.84 -2.17 14.38
N GLU A 643 -11.12 -1.41 15.44
CA GLU A 643 -10.62 -1.71 16.79
C GLU A 643 -11.06 -3.08 17.32
N ASP A 644 -12.25 -3.54 16.95
CA ASP A 644 -12.82 -4.82 17.39
C ASP A 644 -12.05 -6.03 16.84
N LEU A 645 -11.32 -5.87 15.74
CA LEU A 645 -10.48 -6.94 15.20
C LEU A 645 -9.19 -7.13 16.01
N HIS A 646 -8.76 -6.17 16.85
CA HIS A 646 -7.57 -6.35 17.68
C HIS A 646 -7.69 -7.56 18.61
N SER A 647 -8.86 -7.76 19.24
CA SER A 647 -9.08 -8.94 20.09
C SER A 647 -9.20 -10.27 19.32
N ALA A 648 -9.41 -10.21 17.99
CA ALA A 648 -9.51 -11.38 17.13
C ALA A 648 -8.14 -11.87 16.63
N ILE A 649 -7.10 -11.02 16.64
CA ILE A 649 -5.77 -11.34 16.11
C ILE A 649 -5.24 -12.73 16.56
N PRO A 650 -5.29 -13.11 17.85
CA PRO A 650 -4.77 -14.42 18.29
C PRO A 650 -5.52 -15.64 17.74
N TYR A 651 -6.71 -15.44 17.17
CA TYR A 651 -7.63 -16.47 16.67
C TYR A 651 -7.61 -16.60 15.15
N LEU A 652 -7.01 -15.64 14.45
CA LEU A 652 -6.99 -15.60 12.99
C LEU A 652 -5.97 -16.60 12.41
N SER A 653 -6.36 -17.21 11.31
CA SER A 653 -5.52 -17.90 10.33
C SER A 653 -5.26 -16.95 9.14
N PRO A 654 -4.15 -17.08 8.38
CA PRO A 654 -3.88 -16.23 7.22
C PRO A 654 -5.03 -16.10 6.22
N ASN A 655 -5.74 -17.19 5.95
CA ASN A 655 -6.87 -17.19 5.00
C ASN A 655 -8.14 -16.52 5.56
N ASP A 656 -8.24 -16.33 6.88
CA ASP A 656 -9.37 -15.59 7.47
C ASP A 656 -9.32 -14.10 7.08
N LEU A 657 -8.13 -13.58 6.73
CA LEU A 657 -7.97 -12.19 6.27
C LEU A 657 -8.57 -11.94 4.88
N ASP A 658 -8.61 -12.97 4.02
CA ASP A 658 -9.26 -12.85 2.70
C ASP A 658 -10.78 -12.87 2.81
N ASP A 659 -11.31 -13.56 3.84
CA ASP A 659 -12.74 -13.67 4.11
C ASP A 659 -13.30 -12.35 4.67
N LEU A 660 -12.44 -11.45 5.16
CA LEU A 660 -12.85 -10.10 5.58
C LEU A 660 -13.27 -9.29 4.36
N HIS A 661 -14.53 -8.82 4.36
CA HIS A 661 -15.01 -7.91 3.34
C HIS A 661 -14.21 -6.60 3.36
N MET A 662 -14.18 -5.86 2.25
CA MET A 662 -13.47 -4.57 2.15
C MET A 662 -13.86 -3.58 3.25
N ARG A 663 -15.14 -3.64 3.68
CA ARG A 663 -15.68 -2.82 4.77
C ARG A 663 -15.45 -3.39 6.18
N ASP A 664 -15.01 -4.64 6.30
CA ASP A 664 -14.60 -5.24 7.57
C ASP A 664 -13.17 -4.86 7.94
N ALA A 665 -12.31 -4.66 6.94
CA ALA A 665 -11.00 -4.03 7.07
C ALA A 665 -10.54 -3.53 5.69
N PHE A 666 -10.19 -2.25 5.60
CA PHE A 666 -9.74 -1.65 4.35
C PHE A 666 -8.36 -2.18 3.95
N TRP A 667 -7.50 -2.47 4.94
CA TRP A 667 -6.18 -3.07 4.72
C TRP A 667 -5.90 -4.25 5.69
N PRO A 668 -6.45 -5.44 5.42
CA PRO A 668 -6.37 -6.59 6.32
C PRO A 668 -4.96 -7.02 6.68
N ALA A 669 -3.99 -6.84 5.78
CA ALA A 669 -2.61 -7.26 6.03
C ALA A 669 -1.95 -6.50 7.20
N LEU A 670 -2.41 -5.28 7.54
CA LEU A 670 -1.95 -4.58 8.74
C LEU A 670 -2.33 -5.31 10.03
N ILE A 671 -3.44 -6.04 10.03
CA ILE A 671 -3.86 -6.89 11.17
C ILE A 671 -2.79 -7.96 11.41
N ALA A 672 -2.32 -8.59 10.33
CA ALA A 672 -1.27 -9.61 10.40
C ALA A 672 0.07 -9.03 10.83
N ALA A 673 0.44 -7.85 10.34
CA ALA A 673 1.71 -7.22 10.68
C ALA A 673 1.82 -6.83 12.17
N SER A 674 0.69 -6.72 12.87
CA SER A 674 0.64 -6.48 14.31
C SER A 674 0.92 -7.74 15.15
N ASP A 675 0.98 -8.93 14.56
CA ASP A 675 1.34 -10.19 15.22
C ASP A 675 2.47 -10.93 14.50
N LYS A 676 3.48 -11.38 15.27
CA LYS A 676 4.69 -11.97 14.70
C LYS A 676 4.41 -13.27 13.92
N HIS A 677 3.53 -14.13 14.42
CA HIS A 677 3.27 -15.45 13.84
C HIS A 677 2.33 -15.36 12.65
N LEU A 678 1.21 -14.63 12.80
CA LEU A 678 0.27 -14.36 11.73
C LEU A 678 0.95 -13.60 10.59
N GLY A 679 1.74 -12.56 10.91
CA GLY A 679 2.50 -11.79 9.94
C GLY A 679 3.52 -12.64 9.18
N ALA A 680 4.25 -13.53 9.85
CA ALA A 680 5.17 -14.45 9.16
C ALA A 680 4.45 -15.42 8.21
N ALA A 681 3.29 -15.96 8.62
CA ALA A 681 2.51 -16.87 7.80
C ALA A 681 1.87 -16.16 6.58
N VAL A 682 1.37 -14.94 6.76
CA VAL A 682 0.85 -14.10 5.68
C VAL A 682 1.96 -13.72 4.70
N ARG A 683 3.15 -13.33 5.17
CA ARG A 683 4.31 -13.06 4.31
C ARG A 683 4.72 -14.28 3.50
N ALA A 684 4.81 -15.46 4.13
CA ALA A 684 5.16 -16.71 3.45
C ALA A 684 4.13 -17.12 2.38
N ARG A 685 2.86 -16.80 2.59
CA ARG A 685 1.81 -16.98 1.58
C ARG A 685 1.91 -15.94 0.47
N ALA A 686 2.17 -14.68 0.82
CA ALA A 686 2.32 -13.58 -0.13
C ALA A 686 3.53 -13.80 -1.06
N SER A 687 4.66 -14.30 -0.57
CA SER A 687 5.83 -14.68 -1.36
C SER A 687 5.64 -15.97 -2.18
N GLY A 688 4.54 -16.72 -1.96
CA GLY A 688 4.32 -18.01 -2.59
C GLY A 688 5.16 -19.16 -2.02
N THR A 689 5.90 -18.93 -0.93
CA THR A 689 6.66 -19.97 -0.22
C THR A 689 5.74 -21.05 0.36
N ILE A 690 4.52 -20.67 0.77
CA ILE A 690 3.50 -21.57 1.28
C ILE A 690 2.19 -21.37 0.51
N SER A 691 1.58 -22.46 0.04
CA SER A 691 0.25 -22.41 -0.59
C SER A 691 -0.83 -22.01 0.42
N ALA A 692 -1.83 -21.24 -0.01
CA ALA A 692 -3.00 -20.91 0.80
C ALA A 692 -3.71 -22.18 1.32
N ASP A 693 -3.69 -23.28 0.56
CA ASP A 693 -4.31 -24.56 0.94
C ASP A 693 -3.71 -25.17 2.21
N MET A 694 -2.47 -24.82 2.58
CA MET A 694 -1.83 -25.29 3.81
C MET A 694 -2.48 -24.75 5.08
N PHE A 695 -3.23 -23.65 4.97
CA PHE A 695 -3.97 -23.04 6.07
C PHE A 695 -5.44 -23.47 6.09
N GLU A 696 -5.84 -24.37 5.18
CA GLU A 696 -7.16 -24.97 5.18
C GLU A 696 -7.18 -26.27 5.99
N PRO A 697 -8.26 -26.56 6.74
CA PRO A 697 -8.39 -27.83 7.45
C PRO A 697 -8.39 -29.01 6.49
N ALA A 698 -7.73 -30.11 6.86
CA ALA A 698 -7.80 -31.36 6.13
C ALA A 698 -9.19 -32.02 6.23
N GLY A 699 -9.68 -32.58 5.13
CA GLY A 699 -10.99 -33.25 5.05
C GLY A 699 -12.10 -32.35 4.50
N GLU A 700 -13.36 -32.72 4.77
CA GLU A 700 -14.51 -31.94 4.30
C GLU A 700 -14.56 -30.56 4.97
N PRO A 701 -14.70 -29.48 4.19
CA PRO A 701 -14.91 -28.14 4.73
C PRO A 701 -16.15 -28.09 5.61
N PHE A 702 -16.03 -27.41 6.74
CA PHE A 702 -17.16 -27.10 7.62
C PHE A 702 -17.21 -25.60 7.88
N GLU A 703 -18.41 -25.10 8.13
CA GLU A 703 -18.70 -23.68 8.16
C GLU A 703 -19.50 -23.33 9.40
N SER A 704 -19.09 -22.25 10.07
CA SER A 704 -19.97 -21.57 11.01
C SER A 704 -21.10 -20.91 10.23
N ARG A 705 -22.35 -21.09 10.70
CA ARG A 705 -23.54 -20.60 10.00
C ARG A 705 -24.37 -19.72 10.89
N LEU A 706 -24.81 -18.60 10.33
CA LEU A 706 -25.80 -17.72 10.94
C LEU A 706 -27.16 -17.96 10.30
N ARG A 707 -28.19 -18.07 11.14
CA ARG A 707 -29.60 -18.01 10.72
C ARG A 707 -30.31 -16.96 11.57
N PHE A 708 -31.34 -16.32 11.05
CA PHE A 708 -32.10 -15.32 11.80
C PHE A 708 -33.60 -15.54 11.65
N LEU A 709 -34.35 -15.23 12.71
CA LEU A 709 -35.79 -15.37 12.79
C LEU A 709 -36.43 -14.00 12.58
N THR A 710 -37.30 -13.87 11.59
CA THR A 710 -38.06 -12.65 11.32
C THR A 710 -39.46 -12.71 11.91
N GLY A 711 -40.20 -11.59 11.92
CA GLY A 711 -41.54 -11.54 12.50
C GLY A 711 -42.64 -12.29 11.75
N ASP A 712 -42.33 -12.91 10.61
CA ASP A 712 -43.15 -13.94 9.96
C ASP A 712 -42.98 -15.34 10.59
N ASP A 713 -42.23 -15.43 11.70
CA ASP A 713 -41.89 -16.63 12.45
C ASP A 713 -41.15 -17.70 11.61
N LYS A 714 -40.39 -17.28 10.59
CA LYS A 714 -39.54 -18.17 9.77
C LYS A 714 -38.06 -17.90 9.98
N TRP A 715 -37.28 -18.98 9.98
CA TRP A 715 -35.82 -18.93 9.98
C TRP A 715 -35.30 -18.75 8.56
N HIS A 716 -34.51 -17.70 8.37
CA HIS A 716 -33.81 -17.39 7.13
C HIS A 716 -32.32 -17.64 7.30
N ASP A 717 -31.65 -18.00 6.22
CA ASP A 717 -30.21 -18.23 6.21
C ASP A 717 -29.47 -16.90 6.06
N GLY A 718 -28.48 -16.69 6.92
CA GLY A 718 -27.55 -15.57 6.85
C GLY A 718 -26.24 -15.98 6.20
N SER A 719 -25.18 -15.22 6.50
CA SER A 719 -23.84 -15.57 6.05
C SER A 719 -23.30 -16.84 6.71
N ARG A 720 -22.30 -17.40 6.04
CA ARG A 720 -21.54 -18.58 6.45
C ARG A 720 -20.06 -18.28 6.29
N GLN A 721 -19.24 -18.83 7.17
CA GLN A 721 -17.79 -18.69 7.09
C GLN A 721 -17.12 -20.02 7.38
N ARG A 722 -16.11 -20.34 6.57
CA ARG A 722 -15.30 -21.53 6.75
C ARG A 722 -14.52 -21.43 8.07
N VAL A 723 -14.53 -22.50 8.86
CA VAL A 723 -13.81 -22.51 10.14
C VAL A 723 -12.40 -23.00 9.95
N ARG A 724 -11.43 -22.24 10.44
CA ARG A 724 -10.00 -22.59 10.43
C ARG A 724 -9.48 -22.69 11.86
N ILE A 725 -8.63 -23.68 12.12
CA ILE A 725 -7.93 -23.82 13.39
C ILE A 725 -6.51 -23.33 13.15
N ASN A 726 -6.14 -22.24 13.81
CA ASN A 726 -4.81 -21.66 13.68
C ASN A 726 -3.76 -22.43 14.50
N HIS A 727 -2.52 -21.95 14.48
CA HIS A 727 -1.39 -22.59 15.17
C HIS A 727 -1.55 -22.71 16.70
N ASN A 728 -2.43 -21.92 17.31
CA ASN A 728 -2.74 -21.96 18.74
C ASN A 728 -3.92 -22.89 19.09
N GLY A 729 -4.50 -23.56 18.10
CA GLY A 729 -5.73 -24.33 18.30
C GLY A 729 -6.99 -23.45 18.42
N LEU A 730 -6.89 -22.20 17.97
CA LEU A 730 -7.95 -21.19 18.08
C LEU A 730 -8.59 -20.92 16.71
N SER A 731 -9.83 -20.44 16.73
CA SER A 731 -10.64 -20.18 15.55
C SER A 731 -11.42 -18.88 15.71
N PHE A 732 -11.62 -18.20 14.57
CA PHE A 732 -12.42 -16.99 14.47
C PHE A 732 -13.52 -17.15 13.42
N ALA A 733 -14.67 -16.53 13.65
CA ALA A 733 -15.71 -16.36 12.64
C ALA A 733 -16.39 -14.99 12.81
N ARG A 734 -16.64 -14.28 11.72
CA ARG A 734 -17.42 -13.07 11.61
C ARG A 734 -18.56 -13.28 10.61
N LEU A 735 -19.78 -13.27 11.12
CA LEU A 735 -21.00 -13.53 10.36
C LEU A 735 -21.89 -12.29 10.41
N ASN A 736 -22.50 -11.93 9.30
CA ASN A 736 -23.47 -10.83 9.22
C ASN A 736 -24.80 -11.25 8.57
N PHE A 737 -25.81 -10.40 8.78
CA PHE A 737 -27.05 -10.38 8.01
C PHE A 737 -27.58 -8.95 7.92
N GLN A 738 -28.45 -8.74 6.93
CA GLN A 738 -29.26 -7.53 6.80
C GLN A 738 -30.68 -7.93 6.40
N ALA A 739 -31.64 -7.68 7.29
CA ALA A 739 -33.03 -8.08 7.15
C ALA A 739 -33.91 -7.29 8.13
N HIS A 740 -35.17 -7.06 7.78
CA HIS A 740 -36.11 -6.30 8.60
C HIS A 740 -36.82 -7.20 9.63
N ASP A 741 -37.32 -6.61 10.72
CA ASP A 741 -38.06 -7.29 11.80
C ASP A 741 -37.38 -8.57 12.32
N VAL A 742 -36.05 -8.55 12.49
CA VAL A 742 -35.31 -9.70 13.02
C VAL A 742 -35.42 -9.74 14.55
N ARG A 743 -35.86 -10.89 15.07
CA ARG A 743 -36.14 -11.12 16.50
C ARG A 743 -35.05 -11.91 17.22
N ASP A 744 -34.57 -12.97 16.59
CA ASP A 744 -33.58 -13.88 17.17
C ASP A 744 -32.54 -14.30 16.14
N VAL A 745 -31.35 -14.65 16.62
CA VAL A 745 -30.26 -15.15 15.78
C VAL A 745 -29.80 -16.51 16.29
N SER A 746 -29.58 -17.45 15.38
CA SER A 746 -29.07 -18.79 15.63
C SER A 746 -27.68 -18.93 15.01
N LEU A 747 -26.74 -19.44 15.81
CA LEU A 747 -25.34 -19.60 15.44
C LEU A 747 -24.94 -21.06 15.58
N ALA A 748 -24.67 -21.72 14.45
CA ALA A 748 -24.10 -23.05 14.42
C ALA A 748 -22.58 -22.93 14.33
N ILE A 749 -21.86 -23.26 15.41
CA ILE A 749 -20.41 -23.09 15.52
C ILE A 749 -19.85 -24.40 16.07
N PRO A 750 -18.95 -25.11 15.36
CA PRO A 750 -18.32 -24.76 14.09
C PRO A 750 -19.07 -25.30 12.86
N GLY A 751 -20.32 -25.75 13.01
CA GLY A 751 -21.06 -26.40 11.92
C GLY A 751 -20.75 -27.88 11.74
N ARG A 752 -20.24 -28.53 12.79
CA ARG A 752 -20.00 -29.99 12.89
C ARG A 752 -20.02 -30.43 14.36
N PRO A 753 -20.15 -31.73 14.65
CA PRO A 753 -20.00 -32.24 16.01
C PRO A 753 -18.63 -31.86 16.60
N ALA A 754 -18.65 -31.19 17.75
CA ALA A 754 -17.45 -30.70 18.43
C ALA A 754 -17.76 -30.27 19.87
N ILE A 755 -16.76 -30.36 20.74
CA ILE A 755 -16.74 -29.63 22.01
C ILE A 755 -16.08 -28.27 21.74
N VAL A 756 -16.79 -27.20 22.03
CA VAL A 756 -16.38 -25.82 21.72
C VAL A 756 -16.24 -25.04 23.02
N ARG A 757 -15.08 -24.42 23.20
CA ARG A 757 -14.86 -23.38 24.21
C ARG A 757 -15.03 -22.04 23.52
N VAL A 758 -16.10 -21.32 23.83
CA VAL A 758 -16.37 -20.01 23.24
C VAL A 758 -15.71 -18.94 24.11
N ASP A 759 -14.64 -18.32 23.64
CA ASP A 759 -13.91 -17.35 24.44
C ASP A 759 -14.67 -16.02 24.52
N TRP A 760 -15.27 -15.59 23.41
CA TRP A 760 -16.22 -14.48 23.40
C TRP A 760 -17.11 -14.46 22.15
N ILE A 761 -18.26 -13.80 22.28
CA ILE A 761 -19.16 -13.41 21.18
C ILE A 761 -19.39 -11.90 21.29
N GLU A 762 -19.25 -11.19 20.18
CA GLU A 762 -19.60 -9.78 20.07
C GLU A 762 -20.58 -9.58 18.91
N ALA A 763 -21.69 -8.90 19.15
CA ALA A 763 -22.69 -8.55 18.15
C ALA A 763 -22.81 -7.03 18.05
N LYS A 764 -22.39 -6.48 16.91
CA LYS A 764 -22.67 -5.11 16.50
C LYS A 764 -24.01 -5.10 15.76
N ILE A 765 -25.00 -4.40 16.30
CA ILE A 765 -26.38 -4.46 15.82
C ILE A 765 -26.92 -3.08 15.48
N THR A 766 -27.84 -3.03 14.52
CA THR A 766 -28.66 -1.85 14.22
C THR A 766 -30.12 -2.23 14.35
N THR A 767 -30.93 -1.34 14.94
CA THR A 767 -32.36 -1.56 15.19
C THR A 767 -33.23 -0.79 14.21
N GLU A 768 -34.50 -1.15 14.08
CA GLU A 768 -35.44 -0.40 13.24
C GLU A 768 -35.58 1.06 13.71
N GLY A 769 -35.43 1.99 12.77
CA GLY A 769 -35.61 3.44 13.00
C GLY A 769 -34.46 4.15 13.72
N ASP A 770 -33.42 3.43 14.16
CA ASP A 770 -32.24 3.98 14.84
C ASP A 770 -30.96 3.52 14.11
N PRO A 771 -30.27 4.43 13.39
CA PRO A 771 -29.08 4.09 12.63
C PRO A 771 -27.84 3.88 13.53
N THR A 772 -27.94 4.14 14.84
CA THR A 772 -26.80 3.97 15.75
C THR A 772 -26.46 2.49 15.95
N VAL A 773 -25.17 2.18 15.81
CA VAL A 773 -24.66 0.82 16.05
C VAL A 773 -24.54 0.60 17.55
N ARG A 774 -25.18 -0.46 18.06
CA ARG A 774 -25.05 -0.91 19.46
C ARG A 774 -24.17 -2.16 19.52
N VAL A 775 -23.32 -2.26 20.54
CA VAL A 775 -22.44 -3.42 20.74
C VAL A 775 -22.94 -4.24 21.92
N LEU A 776 -23.21 -5.52 21.67
CA LEU A 776 -23.55 -6.51 22.70
C LEU A 776 -22.44 -7.55 22.79
N ARG A 777 -21.96 -7.85 24.00
CA ARG A 777 -20.84 -8.78 24.20
C ARG A 777 -21.19 -9.87 25.22
N TRP A 778 -20.65 -11.06 24.99
CA TRP A 778 -20.64 -12.22 25.88
C TRP A 778 -19.19 -12.67 26.00
N ASP A 779 -18.57 -12.46 27.15
CA ASP A 779 -17.17 -12.84 27.40
C ASP A 779 -16.95 -13.44 28.80
N GLN A 780 -18.00 -13.51 29.62
CA GLN A 780 -17.98 -14.20 30.91
C GLN A 780 -18.74 -15.53 30.83
N GLY A 781 -18.27 -16.55 31.56
CA GLY A 781 -18.93 -17.86 31.61
C GLY A 781 -20.39 -17.83 32.08
N GLU A 782 -20.79 -16.81 32.86
CA GLU A 782 -22.19 -16.63 33.27
C GLU A 782 -23.09 -16.19 32.11
N ASP A 783 -22.56 -15.43 31.15
CA ASP A 783 -23.33 -14.85 30.05
C ASP A 783 -23.88 -15.94 29.10
N PHE A 784 -23.15 -17.06 28.98
CA PHE A 784 -23.57 -18.20 28.16
C PHE A 784 -24.69 -19.02 28.82
N SER A 785 -24.86 -18.93 30.14
CA SER A 785 -25.81 -19.77 30.88
C SER A 785 -27.28 -19.49 30.54
N GLY A 786 -27.61 -18.27 30.13
CA GLY A 786 -28.98 -17.87 29.79
C GLY A 786 -29.32 -17.96 28.30
N LEU A 787 -28.38 -18.38 27.45
CA LEU A 787 -28.62 -18.62 26.04
C LEU A 787 -29.54 -19.83 25.81
N THR A 788 -30.16 -19.87 24.63
CA THR A 788 -30.94 -21.03 24.18
C THR A 788 -30.03 -21.96 23.38
N PHE A 789 -30.08 -23.25 23.70
CA PHE A 789 -29.24 -24.30 23.11
C PHE A 789 -30.13 -25.24 22.30
N ALA A 790 -29.95 -25.29 20.99
CA ALA A 790 -30.70 -26.12 20.06
C ALA A 790 -29.81 -27.28 19.58
N GLU A 791 -30.15 -28.50 19.99
CA GLU A 791 -29.37 -29.71 19.71
C GLU A 791 -27.89 -29.64 20.15
N CYS A 792 -27.57 -28.75 21.09
CA CYS A 792 -26.29 -28.66 21.78
C CYS A 792 -26.49 -28.62 23.30
N GLU A 793 -25.43 -28.91 24.04
CA GLU A 793 -25.44 -29.00 25.49
C GLU A 793 -24.43 -28.04 26.11
N TRP A 794 -24.87 -27.21 27.05
CA TRP A 794 -23.96 -26.36 27.83
C TRP A 794 -23.31 -27.19 28.95
N LEU A 795 -21.97 -27.27 28.91
CA LEU A 795 -21.18 -28.05 29.85
C LEU A 795 -20.77 -27.25 31.09
N GLY A 796 -20.95 -25.92 31.07
CA GLY A 796 -20.60 -25.01 32.15
C GLY A 796 -19.53 -24.00 31.74
N GLY A 797 -19.50 -22.85 32.42
CA GLY A 797 -18.63 -21.74 32.04
C GLY A 797 -18.85 -21.37 30.57
N ASN A 798 -17.78 -21.42 29.78
CA ASN A 798 -17.80 -21.10 28.36
C ASN A 798 -17.70 -22.33 27.43
N MET A 799 -17.99 -23.54 27.94
CA MET A 799 -17.94 -24.79 27.18
C MET A 799 -19.33 -25.26 26.71
N ILE A 800 -19.41 -25.66 25.44
CA ILE A 800 -20.65 -26.10 24.77
C ILE A 800 -20.32 -27.33 23.89
N GLN A 801 -21.09 -28.40 24.02
CA GLN A 801 -21.01 -29.56 23.14
C GLN A 801 -22.05 -29.45 22.02
N PHE A 802 -21.60 -29.42 20.77
CA PHE A 802 -22.42 -29.43 19.58
C PHE A 802 -22.51 -30.87 19.05
N ASN A 803 -23.72 -31.41 18.94
CA ASN A 803 -23.92 -32.83 18.63
C ASN A 803 -24.09 -33.12 17.12
N ALA A 804 -24.40 -32.10 16.32
CA ALA A 804 -24.70 -32.21 14.90
C ALA A 804 -24.24 -30.94 14.14
N PRO A 805 -24.11 -31.00 12.80
CA PRO A 805 -23.73 -29.84 11.99
C PRO A 805 -24.65 -28.62 12.12
N HIS A 806 -25.93 -28.83 12.40
CA HIS A 806 -26.93 -27.77 12.58
C HIS A 806 -27.22 -27.43 14.04
N SER A 807 -26.51 -28.06 14.99
CA SER A 807 -26.57 -27.69 16.40
C SER A 807 -26.19 -26.22 16.55
N ALA A 808 -26.96 -25.46 17.33
CA ALA A 808 -26.80 -24.01 17.37
C ALA A 808 -27.13 -23.40 18.73
N VAL A 809 -26.46 -22.28 19.02
CA VAL A 809 -26.76 -21.41 20.15
C VAL A 809 -27.58 -20.24 19.64
N TRP A 810 -28.64 -19.85 20.34
CA TRP A 810 -29.46 -18.70 19.95
C TRP A 810 -29.16 -17.49 20.82
N LEU A 811 -28.91 -16.37 20.15
CA LEU A 811 -28.75 -15.06 20.75
C LEU A 811 -30.08 -14.29 20.63
N HIS A 812 -30.64 -13.94 21.79
CA HIS A 812 -31.88 -13.15 21.90
C HIS A 812 -31.60 -11.66 21.70
N LEU A 813 -31.03 -11.30 20.55
CA LEU A 813 -30.47 -9.97 20.29
C LEU A 813 -31.54 -8.87 20.33
N ALA A 814 -32.71 -9.06 19.71
CA ALA A 814 -33.76 -8.03 19.72
C ALA A 814 -34.31 -7.77 21.14
N THR A 815 -34.43 -8.84 21.95
CA THR A 815 -34.83 -8.70 23.36
C THR A 815 -33.80 -7.89 24.15
N LYS A 816 -32.50 -8.14 23.92
CA LYS A 816 -31.41 -7.44 24.60
C LYS A 816 -31.24 -5.99 24.08
N ALA A 817 -31.61 -5.73 22.83
CA ALA A 817 -31.59 -4.40 22.21
C ALA A 817 -32.83 -3.56 22.53
N GLY A 818 -33.96 -4.20 22.87
CA GLY A 818 -35.25 -3.56 23.13
C GLY A 818 -36.07 -3.23 21.87
N SER A 819 -35.62 -3.63 20.69
CA SER A 819 -36.27 -3.37 19.39
C SER A 819 -35.87 -4.44 18.35
N PRO A 820 -36.71 -4.74 17.34
CA PRO A 820 -36.31 -5.59 16.21
C PRO A 820 -35.07 -5.05 15.48
N LEU A 821 -34.29 -5.97 14.93
CA LEU A 821 -33.03 -5.65 14.26
C LEU A 821 -33.22 -5.48 12.75
N THR A 822 -32.42 -4.59 12.16
CA THR A 822 -32.28 -4.41 10.71
C THR A 822 -31.00 -5.04 10.17
N SER A 823 -29.96 -5.12 11.00
CA SER A 823 -28.71 -5.82 10.68
C SER A 823 -27.95 -6.21 11.93
N ALA A 824 -27.09 -7.21 11.79
CA ALA A 824 -26.07 -7.51 12.79
C ALA A 824 -24.78 -7.99 12.12
N GLN A 825 -23.64 -7.66 12.73
CA GLN A 825 -22.35 -8.29 12.52
C GLN A 825 -21.94 -8.98 13.82
N ILE A 826 -21.73 -10.28 13.78
CA ILE A 826 -21.46 -11.15 14.91
C ILE A 826 -20.06 -11.74 14.74
N SER A 827 -19.15 -11.36 15.64
CA SER A 827 -17.78 -11.86 15.72
C SER A 827 -17.67 -12.85 16.86
N ILE A 828 -16.97 -13.96 16.62
CA ILE A 828 -16.91 -15.08 17.55
C ILE A 828 -15.51 -15.65 17.56
N ALA A 829 -14.94 -15.76 18.75
CA ALA A 829 -13.64 -16.36 18.98
C ALA A 829 -13.81 -17.59 19.86
N PHE A 830 -13.23 -18.70 19.43
CA PHE A 830 -13.44 -19.99 20.08
C PHE A 830 -12.27 -20.94 19.86
N ALA A 831 -12.16 -21.93 20.73
CA ALA A 831 -11.36 -23.13 20.50
C ALA A 831 -12.30 -24.32 20.33
N MET A 832 -11.92 -25.30 19.50
CA MET A 832 -12.74 -26.48 19.27
C MET A 832 -11.94 -27.77 19.31
N LEU A 833 -12.56 -28.81 19.87
CA LEU A 833 -12.13 -30.19 19.78
C LEU A 833 -13.15 -30.95 18.91
N PRO A 834 -12.81 -31.27 17.65
CA PRO A 834 -13.74 -31.95 16.75
C PRO A 834 -14.12 -33.34 17.27
N GLU A 835 -15.40 -33.70 17.19
CA GLU A 835 -15.88 -35.04 17.50
C GLU A 835 -16.16 -35.84 16.20
N SER A 836 -16.26 -37.16 16.35
CA SER A 836 -16.58 -38.05 15.23
C SER A 836 -18.03 -37.86 14.80
N ILE A 837 -18.25 -37.71 13.49
CA ILE A 837 -19.58 -37.62 12.88
C ILE A 837 -20.38 -38.92 13.08
N SER A 838 -19.69 -40.05 13.33
CA SER A 838 -20.32 -41.35 13.54
C SER A 838 -21.21 -41.44 14.79
N GLY A 839 -21.09 -40.49 15.73
CA GLY A 839 -21.92 -40.44 16.93
C GLY A 839 -21.58 -41.49 18.00
N PHE A 840 -20.55 -42.33 17.78
CA PHE A 840 -20.10 -43.36 18.73
C PHE A 840 -19.14 -42.85 19.82
N GLY A 841 -18.89 -41.54 19.89
CA GLY A 841 -18.06 -40.92 20.92
C GLY A 841 -18.74 -40.85 22.29
N HIS A 842 -17.93 -40.74 23.35
CA HIS A 842 -18.43 -40.54 24.71
C HIS A 842 -19.07 -39.14 24.86
N ARG A 843 -20.32 -39.06 25.32
CA ARG A 843 -21.00 -37.77 25.58
C ARG A 843 -20.65 -37.26 26.97
N MET A 844 -20.32 -35.97 27.09
CA MET A 844 -20.00 -35.36 28.38
C MET A 844 -21.29 -35.10 29.18
N THR A 845 -21.17 -35.09 30.51
CA THR A 845 -22.33 -34.79 31.37
C THR A 845 -22.65 -33.29 31.31
N PRO A 846 -23.88 -32.88 30.95
CA PRO A 846 -24.26 -31.46 30.91
C PRO A 846 -24.28 -30.82 32.30
N ALA A 847 -24.16 -29.49 32.35
CA ALA A 847 -24.15 -28.75 33.60
C ALA A 847 -25.45 -28.96 34.43
N PRO A 848 -25.38 -28.98 35.78
CA PRO A 848 -26.54 -29.22 36.62
C PRO A 848 -27.67 -28.21 36.36
N ARG A 849 -28.90 -28.71 36.18
CA ARG A 849 -30.10 -27.90 35.84
C ARG A 849 -30.33 -26.71 36.79
N ARG A 850 -29.98 -26.85 38.07
CA ARG A 850 -30.08 -25.77 39.08
C ARG A 850 -29.14 -24.60 38.78
N VAL A 851 -27.93 -24.88 38.30
CA VAL A 851 -26.93 -23.86 37.92
C VAL A 851 -27.40 -23.10 36.69
N ARG A 852 -27.93 -23.79 35.69
CA ARG A 852 -28.49 -23.18 34.47
C ARG A 852 -29.71 -22.28 34.77
N LEU A 853 -30.61 -22.72 35.64
CA LEU A 853 -31.77 -21.92 36.06
C LEU A 853 -31.37 -20.70 36.89
N ALA A 854 -30.39 -20.85 37.79
CA ALA A 854 -29.86 -19.74 38.59
C ALA A 854 -29.13 -18.69 37.73
N GLY A 855 -28.33 -19.13 36.74
CA GLY A 855 -27.66 -18.25 35.79
C GLY A 855 -28.65 -17.46 34.93
N ARG A 856 -29.65 -18.15 34.36
CA ARG A 856 -30.71 -17.50 33.57
C ARG A 856 -31.54 -16.49 34.36
N ALA A 857 -31.86 -16.80 35.62
CA ALA A 857 -32.56 -15.87 36.51
C ALA A 857 -31.69 -14.65 36.87
N ARG A 858 -30.37 -14.80 37.03
CA ARG A 858 -29.44 -13.68 37.22
C ARG A 858 -29.34 -12.80 35.99
N GLU A 859 -29.30 -13.38 34.79
CA GLU A 859 -29.26 -12.60 33.54
C GLU A 859 -30.56 -11.83 33.31
N GLU A 860 -31.73 -12.48 33.48
CA GLU A 860 -33.04 -11.80 33.37
C GLU A 860 -33.18 -10.68 34.41
N PHE A 861 -32.63 -10.87 35.62
CA PHE A 861 -32.57 -9.83 36.63
C PHE A 861 -31.66 -8.66 36.24
N ARG A 862 -30.47 -8.93 35.68
CA ARG A 862 -29.55 -7.88 35.19
C ARG A 862 -30.17 -7.09 34.04
N ALA A 863 -30.88 -7.76 33.13
CA ALA A 863 -31.43 -7.13 31.93
C ALA A 863 -32.75 -6.37 32.17
N HIS A 864 -33.61 -6.83 33.09
CA HIS A 864 -34.99 -6.33 33.22
C HIS A 864 -35.47 -6.18 34.68
N GLY A 865 -34.58 -6.31 35.68
CA GLY A 865 -34.93 -6.22 37.10
C GLY A 865 -35.86 -7.35 37.58
N VAL A 866 -36.57 -7.11 38.70
CA VAL A 866 -37.44 -8.11 39.36
C VAL A 866 -38.60 -8.56 38.45
N SER A 867 -39.12 -7.66 37.61
CA SER A 867 -40.20 -7.94 36.66
C SER A 867 -39.77 -8.89 35.54
N GLY A 868 -38.51 -8.83 35.11
CA GLY A 868 -37.92 -9.73 34.11
C GLY A 868 -37.88 -11.19 34.55
N VAL A 869 -37.43 -11.44 35.78
CA VAL A 869 -37.37 -12.79 36.37
C VAL A 869 -38.76 -13.42 36.50
N ALA A 870 -39.77 -12.61 36.83
CA ALA A 870 -41.15 -13.05 36.91
C ALA A 870 -41.73 -13.41 35.52
N ALA A 871 -41.45 -12.60 34.50
CA ALA A 871 -41.87 -12.86 33.11
C ALA A 871 -41.17 -14.08 32.50
N GLY A 872 -39.88 -14.30 32.82
CA GLY A 872 -39.13 -15.48 32.43
C GLY A 872 -39.64 -16.77 33.08
N ALA A 873 -39.91 -16.72 34.38
CA ALA A 873 -40.54 -17.84 35.10
C ALA A 873 -41.93 -18.18 34.52
N ALA A 874 -42.72 -17.17 34.13
CA ALA A 874 -44.01 -17.36 33.47
C ALA A 874 -43.88 -18.00 32.08
N ARG A 875 -42.89 -17.59 31.26
CA ARG A 875 -42.61 -18.23 29.95
C ARG A 875 -42.17 -19.69 30.09
N ILE A 876 -41.40 -20.02 31.11
CA ILE A 876 -40.98 -21.41 31.41
C ILE A 876 -42.18 -22.25 31.87
N ALA A 877 -43.07 -21.69 32.69
CA ALA A 877 -44.31 -22.34 33.10
C ALA A 877 -45.24 -22.59 31.90
N PHE A 878 -45.34 -21.61 30.98
CA PHE A 878 -46.15 -21.72 29.77
C PHE A 878 -45.61 -22.77 28.79
N ARG A 879 -44.29 -22.82 28.54
CA ARG A 879 -43.66 -23.86 27.69
C ARG A 879 -43.76 -25.28 28.29
N ARG A 880 -43.89 -25.42 29.61
CA ARG A 880 -44.13 -26.73 30.25
C ARG A 880 -45.58 -27.19 30.19
N LEU A 881 -46.52 -26.28 29.93
CA LEU A 881 -47.96 -26.57 29.91
C LEU A 881 -48.54 -26.76 28.51
N GLY A 882 -47.80 -26.47 27.45
CA GLY A 882 -48.20 -26.83 26.09
C GLY A 882 -47.33 -26.18 25.01
N GLY A 883 -46.76 -27.00 24.13
CA GLY A 883 -46.01 -26.56 22.95
C GLY A 883 -45.07 -27.65 22.45
N ARG A 884 -45.62 -28.57 21.65
CA ARG A 884 -44.86 -29.42 20.73
C ARG A 884 -44.37 -28.58 19.55
#